data_AF-A0A7Z9ASU4-F1
#
_entry.id   AF-A0A7Z9ASU4-F1
#
_cell.length_a   1.000
_cell.length_b   1.000
_cell.length_c   1.000
_cell.angle_alpha   90.00
_cell.angle_beta   90.00
_cell.angle_gamma   90.00
#
_symmetry.space_group_name_H-M   'P 1'
#
loop_
_entity.id
_entity.type
_entity.pdbx_description
1 polymer ?
#
loop_
_entity_poly.entity_id
_entity_poly.type
_entity_poly.pdbx_seq_one_letter_code
_entity_poly.pdbx_strand_id
1 'polypeptide(L)'
;MTHLKKLCQNRLLIVLTASFFFWLKTIFAYYVDFSLGVEGSIQYFILWINPIATTLLFFGLALYIKKLKPALIVLLIIDILNTLLLYLNIIFYREFTDFVTVKSILGFSKVSQGLSGSSFALMRPHDILYWLDILVFVGLIIWMFVKKIPVKSPAVSKPVAIAVTCLSALIFSGNLALSEANRPQLLQRTFDRSYIVKYLGIDAYTIYDAIKTGMTSSVRAHASSNGVEEVRKYTENHYAAPNPATFGVAKGKNIIVLHLESFQQFLINMKVDGQEVTPFLNSIYKNQSTISFDNFFHEVGQGKTSDAENMLETGTFGLPQGSLFTELGSDNTFQAAPAILAQQQGYTSAVFHGNVGSFWNRDHVYKNLGYDNFFDRSYFNSSDETLGYGILDKDLFRESAKYLEHLQQPFYTKFLSVTNHTPYYTDDKHFNFPSLKTGNSRVDDYVRTAHYLDQSLEQFFTYLKKSGIYQNSMFVIYGDHFGISNTDNKDLAKALGKDPATWNDFDNAQMQRVPLMFHIPGYKKGEINHEYGGEIDVLPTLLHLVGINDKDYIHFGTDLLSPQHDQLVAFRNGNFVTPKYTVLDGKTYNNQTGEIIDPKKAGIQKEVEKDQNQVKTALSLSDKLNQENLLRFYVPDNFKTIDPKKYDYKNDAEKNETIEKQKGSKSTSVYSKNGNKTTTNLYPAETDENN
;
A
#
# COMPACT_ATOMS: atom_id res chain seq x y z
N MET A 1 -25.68 -8.26 -50.10
CA MET A 1 -26.05 -9.48 -49.34
C MET A 1 -24.91 -10.52 -49.33
N THR A 2 -23.65 -10.10 -49.12
CA THR A 2 -22.47 -10.79 -49.70
C THR A 2 -21.26 -10.97 -48.77
N HIS A 3 -21.22 -10.36 -47.57
CA HIS A 3 -20.20 -10.64 -46.54
C HIS A 3 -20.74 -11.41 -45.33
N LEU A 4 -21.97 -11.10 -44.90
CA LEU A 4 -22.62 -11.74 -43.76
C LEU A 4 -22.79 -13.27 -43.92
N LYS A 5 -23.05 -13.73 -45.15
CA LYS A 5 -23.12 -15.17 -45.47
C LYS A 5 -21.77 -15.88 -45.36
N LYS A 6 -20.66 -15.23 -45.73
CA LYS A 6 -19.29 -15.79 -45.58
C LYS A 6 -18.91 -15.90 -44.11
N LEU A 7 -19.26 -14.89 -43.31
CA LEU A 7 -19.08 -14.90 -41.86
C LEU A 7 -19.75 -16.12 -41.22
N CYS A 8 -21.00 -16.40 -41.61
CA CYS A 8 -21.76 -17.54 -41.09
C CYS A 8 -21.24 -18.90 -41.57
N GLN A 9 -20.43 -18.96 -42.63
CA GLN A 9 -19.97 -20.22 -43.23
C GLN A 9 -18.60 -20.70 -42.72
N ASN A 10 -17.80 -19.83 -42.11
CA ASN A 10 -16.48 -20.20 -41.57
C ASN A 10 -16.45 -20.05 -40.05
N ARG A 11 -16.38 -21.17 -39.34
CA ARG A 11 -16.41 -21.20 -37.89
C ARG A 11 -15.20 -20.55 -37.21
N LEU A 12 -14.02 -20.65 -37.82
CA LEU A 12 -12.84 -19.92 -37.33
C LEU A 12 -13.09 -18.41 -37.44
N LEU A 13 -13.67 -17.96 -38.55
CA LEU A 13 -14.00 -16.55 -38.73
C LEU A 13 -15.05 -16.07 -37.71
N ILE A 14 -16.05 -16.88 -37.38
CA ILE A 14 -17.03 -16.55 -36.32
C ILE A 14 -16.31 -16.34 -34.97
N VAL A 15 -15.42 -17.25 -34.58
CA VAL A 15 -14.66 -17.15 -33.32
C VAL A 15 -13.76 -15.92 -33.33
N LEU A 16 -13.05 -15.65 -34.43
CA LEU A 16 -12.19 -14.46 -34.56
C LEU A 16 -12.99 -13.16 -34.53
N THR A 17 -14.18 -13.12 -35.13
CA THR A 17 -15.05 -11.95 -35.09
C THR A 17 -15.61 -11.71 -33.68
N ALA A 18 -16.06 -12.75 -32.99
CA ALA A 18 -16.45 -12.62 -31.58
C ALA A 18 -15.28 -12.14 -30.72
N SER A 19 -14.08 -12.69 -30.95
CA SER A 19 -12.87 -12.28 -30.24
C SER A 19 -12.52 -10.80 -30.50
N PHE A 20 -12.69 -10.32 -31.73
CA PHE A 20 -12.46 -8.91 -32.07
C PHE A 20 -13.43 -7.97 -31.38
N PHE A 21 -14.72 -8.30 -31.31
CA PHE A 21 -15.70 -7.46 -30.61
C PHE A 21 -15.50 -7.47 -29.09
N PHE A 22 -15.15 -8.62 -28.52
CA PHE A 22 -14.77 -8.70 -27.11
C PHE A 22 -13.50 -7.90 -26.80
N TRP A 23 -12.49 -7.97 -27.67
CA TRP A 23 -11.30 -7.12 -27.58
C TRP A 23 -11.68 -5.64 -27.65
N LEU A 24 -12.48 -5.23 -28.64
CA LEU A 24 -12.88 -3.84 -28.85
C LEU A 24 -13.59 -3.26 -27.63
N LYS A 25 -14.55 -3.99 -27.04
CA LYS A 25 -15.24 -3.53 -25.83
C LYS A 25 -14.32 -3.50 -24.61
N THR A 26 -13.35 -4.40 -24.51
CA THR A 26 -12.36 -4.40 -23.42
C THR A 26 -11.46 -3.16 -23.52
N ILE A 27 -10.99 -2.84 -24.73
CA ILE A 27 -10.23 -1.61 -24.97
C ILE A 27 -11.09 -0.38 -24.65
N PHE A 28 -12.36 -0.36 -25.04
CA PHE A 28 -13.27 0.71 -24.69
C PHE A 28 -13.38 0.89 -23.16
N ALA A 29 -13.54 -0.19 -22.39
CA ALA A 29 -13.55 -0.14 -20.93
C ALA A 29 -12.25 0.42 -20.34
N TYR A 30 -11.10 0.02 -20.88
CA TYR A 30 -9.78 0.46 -20.42
C TYR A 30 -9.59 1.98 -20.53
N TYR A 31 -10.20 2.63 -21.53
CA TYR A 31 -10.06 4.07 -21.75
C TYR A 31 -11.20 4.90 -21.17
N VAL A 32 -12.40 4.34 -21.02
CA VAL A 32 -13.60 5.09 -20.63
C VAL A 32 -13.95 4.89 -19.16
N ASP A 33 -13.71 3.70 -18.62
CA ASP A 33 -14.22 3.30 -17.30
C ASP A 33 -13.13 2.98 -16.28
N PHE A 34 -11.90 2.66 -16.71
CA PHE A 34 -10.78 2.40 -15.80
C PHE A 34 -9.72 3.51 -15.86
N SER A 35 -9.09 3.78 -14.71
CA SER A 35 -7.90 4.62 -14.60
C SER A 35 -6.67 3.75 -14.35
N LEU A 36 -6.09 3.20 -15.41
CA LEU A 36 -5.00 2.22 -15.31
C LEU A 36 -3.59 2.84 -15.20
N GLY A 37 -3.47 4.17 -15.21
CA GLY A 37 -2.17 4.87 -15.11
C GLY A 37 -1.16 4.40 -16.16
N VAL A 38 -1.57 4.42 -17.44
CA VAL A 38 -0.77 3.89 -18.56
C VAL A 38 0.18 4.97 -19.06
N GLU A 39 1.49 4.69 -19.00
CA GLU A 39 2.53 5.64 -19.38
C GLU A 39 3.51 5.06 -20.42
N GLY A 40 3.81 5.87 -21.44
CA GLY A 40 4.76 5.49 -22.48
C GLY A 40 4.25 4.45 -23.48
N SER A 41 4.91 4.39 -24.64
CA SER A 41 4.47 3.57 -25.79
C SER A 41 4.42 2.07 -25.50
N ILE A 42 5.33 1.56 -24.67
CA ILE A 42 5.40 0.13 -24.34
C ILE A 42 4.21 -0.33 -23.49
N GLN A 43 3.76 0.48 -22.53
CA GLN A 43 2.60 0.12 -21.72
C GLN A 43 1.31 0.14 -22.54
N TYR A 44 1.15 1.11 -23.45
CA TYR A 44 0.02 1.11 -24.40
C TYR A 44 0.01 -0.13 -25.30
N PHE A 45 1.19 -0.53 -25.80
CA PHE A 45 1.31 -1.74 -26.61
C PHE A 45 0.91 -3.01 -25.85
N ILE A 46 1.39 -3.16 -24.60
CA ILE A 46 1.02 -4.27 -23.72
C ILE A 46 -0.50 -4.25 -23.45
N LEU A 47 -1.05 -3.09 -23.10
CA LEU A 47 -2.47 -2.91 -22.81
C LEU A 47 -3.36 -3.36 -23.98
N TRP A 48 -2.98 -3.06 -25.22
CA TRP A 48 -3.75 -3.47 -26.41
C TRP A 48 -3.67 -4.96 -26.71
N ILE A 49 -2.58 -5.62 -26.32
CA ILE A 49 -2.36 -7.05 -26.59
C ILE A 49 -2.93 -7.93 -25.48
N ASN A 50 -2.94 -7.44 -24.24
CA ASN A 50 -3.29 -8.25 -23.07
C ASN A 50 -4.63 -9.02 -23.20
N PRO A 51 -5.72 -8.47 -23.78
CA PRO A 51 -6.99 -9.20 -23.85
C PRO A 51 -6.98 -10.29 -24.92
N ILE A 52 -6.11 -10.18 -25.93
CA ILE A 52 -6.14 -11.04 -27.13
C ILE A 52 -5.88 -12.50 -26.74
N ALA A 53 -4.89 -12.74 -25.88
CA ALA A 53 -4.47 -14.09 -25.55
C ALA A 53 -5.57 -14.88 -24.82
N THR A 54 -6.15 -14.30 -23.77
CA THR A 54 -7.19 -14.95 -22.96
C THR A 54 -8.48 -15.11 -23.75
N THR A 55 -8.85 -14.09 -24.55
CA THR A 55 -10.01 -14.15 -25.44
C THR A 55 -9.88 -15.29 -26.44
N LEU A 56 -8.74 -15.39 -27.15
CA LEU A 56 -8.50 -16.47 -28.11
C LEU A 56 -8.49 -17.85 -27.45
N LEU A 57 -7.93 -17.95 -26.23
CA LEU A 57 -7.91 -19.19 -25.47
C LEU A 57 -9.34 -19.66 -25.13
N PHE A 58 -10.15 -18.80 -24.53
CA PHE A 58 -11.51 -19.15 -24.12
C PHE A 58 -12.44 -19.34 -25.31
N PHE A 59 -12.47 -18.40 -26.25
CA PHE A 59 -13.38 -18.46 -27.40
C PHE A 59 -12.94 -19.59 -28.36
N GLY A 60 -11.64 -19.88 -28.41
CA GLY A 60 -11.06 -21.01 -29.13
C GLY A 60 -11.54 -22.38 -28.65
N LEU A 61 -11.99 -22.53 -27.40
CA LEU A 61 -12.61 -23.77 -26.90
C LEU A 61 -13.81 -24.19 -27.75
N ALA A 62 -14.54 -23.20 -28.28
CA ALA A 62 -15.64 -23.47 -29.17
C ALA A 62 -15.18 -24.29 -30.38
N LEU A 63 -13.97 -24.12 -30.92
CA LEU A 63 -13.48 -24.81 -32.13
C LEU A 63 -13.35 -26.33 -31.99
N TYR A 64 -13.20 -26.86 -30.77
CA TYR A 64 -13.06 -28.30 -30.51
C TYR A 64 -14.36 -29.10 -30.68
N ILE A 65 -15.51 -28.43 -30.67
CA ILE A 65 -16.82 -29.08 -30.71
C ILE A 65 -17.14 -29.53 -32.14
N LYS A 66 -17.56 -30.77 -32.41
CA LYS A 66 -17.80 -31.19 -33.81
C LYS A 66 -19.06 -30.58 -34.44
N LYS A 67 -20.13 -30.46 -33.65
CA LYS A 67 -21.45 -29.98 -34.11
C LYS A 67 -21.52 -28.45 -34.06
N LEU A 68 -22.07 -27.83 -35.11
CA LEU A 68 -22.16 -26.36 -35.20
C LEU A 68 -23.03 -25.74 -34.11
N LYS A 69 -24.25 -26.26 -33.86
CA LYS A 69 -25.15 -25.64 -32.87
C LYS A 69 -24.56 -25.62 -31.46
N PRO A 70 -24.04 -26.74 -30.92
CA PRO A 70 -23.40 -26.73 -29.61
C PRO A 70 -22.16 -25.82 -29.57
N ALA A 71 -21.43 -25.69 -30.68
CA ALA A 71 -20.29 -24.77 -30.75
C ALA A 71 -20.67 -23.30 -30.62
N LEU A 72 -21.72 -22.88 -31.35
CA LEU A 72 -22.23 -21.51 -31.27
C LEU A 72 -22.81 -21.22 -29.90
N ILE A 73 -23.49 -22.20 -29.28
CA ILE A 73 -24.00 -22.08 -27.91
C ILE A 73 -22.84 -21.93 -26.92
N VAL A 74 -21.80 -22.75 -27.00
CA VAL A 74 -20.63 -22.64 -26.11
C VAL A 74 -19.92 -21.31 -26.29
N LEU A 75 -19.71 -20.86 -27.53
CA LEU A 75 -19.12 -19.54 -27.80
C LEU A 75 -19.97 -18.42 -27.18
N LEU A 76 -21.30 -18.46 -27.37
CA LEU A 76 -22.21 -17.47 -26.79
C LEU A 76 -22.17 -17.49 -25.25
N ILE A 77 -22.15 -18.67 -24.63
CA ILE A 77 -22.05 -18.78 -23.16
C ILE A 77 -20.74 -18.18 -22.67
N ILE A 78 -19.61 -18.51 -23.30
CA ILE A 78 -18.29 -17.99 -22.91
C ILE A 78 -18.25 -16.47 -23.06
N ASP A 79 -18.77 -15.94 -24.18
CA ASP A 79 -18.83 -14.50 -24.46
C ASP A 79 -19.73 -13.76 -23.45
N ILE A 80 -20.90 -14.32 -23.10
CA ILE A 80 -21.76 -13.78 -22.04
C ILE A 80 -21.03 -13.76 -20.70
N LEU A 81 -20.34 -14.84 -20.32
CA LEU A 81 -19.63 -14.92 -19.04
C LEU A 81 -18.43 -13.96 -18.98
N ASN A 82 -17.66 -13.85 -20.06
CA ASN A 82 -16.54 -12.91 -20.16
C ASN A 82 -17.02 -11.45 -20.15
N THR A 83 -18.10 -11.15 -20.88
CA THR A 83 -18.72 -9.81 -20.88
C THR A 83 -19.31 -9.47 -19.51
N LEU A 84 -19.93 -10.44 -18.83
CA LEU A 84 -20.39 -10.26 -17.46
C LEU A 84 -19.23 -9.98 -16.50
N LEU A 85 -18.12 -10.72 -16.61
CA LEU A 85 -16.92 -10.50 -15.78
C LEU A 85 -16.34 -9.09 -16.01
N LEU A 86 -16.20 -8.67 -17.27
CA LEU A 86 -15.77 -7.31 -17.63
C LEU A 86 -16.73 -6.27 -17.04
N TYR A 87 -18.04 -6.47 -17.21
CA TYR A 87 -19.05 -5.51 -16.75
C TYR A 87 -19.14 -5.41 -15.22
N LEU A 88 -19.02 -6.52 -14.51
CA LEU A 88 -18.94 -6.52 -13.05
C LEU A 88 -17.71 -5.74 -12.56
N ASN A 89 -16.57 -5.89 -13.23
CA ASN A 89 -15.38 -5.09 -12.92
C ASN A 89 -15.58 -3.60 -13.25
N ILE A 90 -16.28 -3.24 -14.33
CA ILE A 90 -16.63 -1.83 -14.62
C ILE A 90 -17.43 -1.21 -13.48
N ILE A 91 -18.49 -1.88 -13.03
CA ILE A 91 -19.34 -1.37 -11.95
C ILE A 91 -18.59 -1.31 -10.62
N PHE A 92 -17.81 -2.34 -10.30
CA PHE A 92 -17.02 -2.38 -9.08
C PHE A 92 -15.91 -1.31 -9.07
N TYR A 93 -15.24 -1.11 -10.20
CA TYR A 93 -14.18 -0.12 -10.33
C TYR A 93 -14.71 1.32 -10.21
N ARG A 94 -15.90 1.61 -10.73
CA ARG A 94 -16.54 2.93 -10.53
C ARG A 94 -16.84 3.24 -9.06
N GLU A 95 -16.99 2.19 -8.23
CA GLU A 95 -17.33 2.32 -6.82
C GLU A 95 -16.09 2.35 -5.91
N PHE A 96 -15.11 1.48 -6.18
CA PHE A 96 -13.97 1.22 -5.31
C PHE A 96 -12.63 1.63 -5.93
N THR A 97 -12.62 2.09 -7.20
CA THR A 97 -11.38 2.33 -7.96
C THR A 97 -10.45 1.09 -7.95
N ASP A 98 -11.04 -0.10 -7.90
CA ASP A 98 -10.35 -1.39 -7.79
C ASP A 98 -11.09 -2.49 -8.57
N PHE A 99 -10.54 -3.70 -8.63
CA PHE A 99 -11.07 -4.84 -9.39
C PHE A 99 -11.68 -5.91 -8.48
N VAL A 100 -12.67 -6.63 -9.03
CA VAL A 100 -13.41 -7.66 -8.32
C VAL A 100 -12.50 -8.87 -8.06
N THR A 101 -12.32 -9.22 -6.78
CA THR A 101 -11.65 -10.47 -6.39
C THR A 101 -12.59 -11.67 -6.47
N VAL A 102 -12.05 -12.86 -6.73
CA VAL A 102 -12.74 -14.15 -6.70
C VAL A 102 -13.40 -14.38 -5.34
N LYS A 103 -12.74 -13.95 -4.26
CA LYS A 103 -13.34 -14.01 -2.93
C LYS A 103 -14.63 -13.17 -2.84
N SER A 104 -14.64 -11.98 -3.43
CA SER A 104 -15.83 -11.12 -3.47
C SER A 104 -16.97 -11.77 -4.25
N ILE A 105 -16.65 -12.45 -5.36
CA ILE A 105 -17.62 -13.22 -6.16
C ILE A 105 -18.20 -14.39 -5.35
N LEU A 106 -17.34 -15.18 -4.68
CA LEU A 106 -17.79 -16.31 -3.86
C LEU A 106 -18.58 -15.86 -2.62
N GLY A 107 -18.29 -14.66 -2.11
CA GLY A 107 -18.99 -14.01 -1.01
C GLY A 107 -20.25 -13.26 -1.42
N PHE A 108 -20.67 -13.30 -2.69
CA PHE A 108 -21.70 -12.43 -3.26
C PHE A 108 -23.04 -12.45 -2.50
N SER A 109 -23.44 -13.57 -1.90
CA SER A 109 -24.66 -13.66 -1.08
C SER A 109 -24.62 -12.82 0.21
N LYS A 110 -23.43 -12.51 0.72
CA LYS A 110 -23.20 -11.61 1.86
C LYS A 110 -22.95 -10.15 1.43
N VAL A 111 -22.59 -9.93 0.16
CA VAL A 111 -22.27 -8.64 -0.45
C VAL A 111 -23.53 -7.99 -1.06
N SER A 112 -24.46 -8.78 -1.62
CA SER A 112 -25.71 -8.29 -2.21
C SER A 112 -26.68 -7.64 -1.22
N GLN A 113 -26.54 -7.92 0.09
CA GLN A 113 -27.31 -7.25 1.14
C GLN A 113 -26.91 -5.77 1.33
N GLY A 114 -25.74 -5.34 0.85
CA GLY A 114 -25.27 -3.95 0.91
C GLY A 114 -25.30 -3.20 -0.44
N LEU A 115 -25.47 -3.90 -1.56
CA LEU A 115 -25.40 -3.36 -2.93
C LEU A 115 -26.77 -3.18 -3.62
N SER A 116 -27.87 -3.59 -2.98
CA SER A 116 -29.20 -3.46 -3.59
C SER A 116 -29.70 -2.01 -3.57
N GLY A 117 -29.75 -1.41 -4.76
CA GLY A 117 -30.13 -0.01 -5.03
C GLY A 117 -28.99 0.80 -5.64
N SER A 118 -27.81 0.76 -5.01
CA SER A 118 -26.65 1.58 -5.35
C SER A 118 -25.95 1.17 -6.65
N SER A 119 -25.93 -0.14 -6.99
CA SER A 119 -25.29 -0.62 -8.23
C SER A 119 -25.95 -0.10 -9.51
N PHE A 120 -27.26 0.17 -9.49
CA PHE A 120 -27.96 0.79 -10.63
C PHE A 120 -27.57 2.26 -10.80
N ALA A 121 -27.25 2.97 -9.72
CA ALA A 121 -26.81 4.35 -9.77
C ALA A 121 -25.42 4.52 -10.41
N LEU A 122 -24.61 3.44 -10.42
CA LEU A 122 -23.29 3.42 -11.05
C LEU A 122 -23.33 3.11 -12.55
N MET A 123 -24.49 2.72 -13.09
CA MET A 123 -24.65 2.46 -14.52
C MET A 123 -24.60 3.77 -15.31
N ARG A 124 -23.92 3.75 -16.45
CA ARG A 124 -23.81 4.90 -17.36
C ARG A 124 -24.53 4.61 -18.68
N PRO A 125 -25.03 5.62 -19.41
CA PRO A 125 -25.75 5.41 -20.68
C PRO A 125 -24.95 4.60 -21.71
N HIS A 126 -23.62 4.74 -21.74
CA HIS A 126 -22.76 4.01 -22.66
C HIS A 126 -22.61 2.52 -22.33
N ASP A 127 -23.10 2.04 -21.17
CA ASP A 127 -22.97 0.64 -20.76
C ASP A 127 -23.66 -0.34 -21.72
N ILE A 128 -24.66 0.14 -22.47
CA ILE A 128 -25.34 -0.63 -23.51
C ILE A 128 -24.37 -1.15 -24.60
N LEU A 129 -23.26 -0.45 -24.83
CA LEU A 129 -22.26 -0.83 -25.83
C LEU A 129 -21.54 -2.14 -25.47
N TYR A 130 -21.37 -2.45 -24.19
CA TYR A 130 -20.73 -3.69 -23.74
C TYR A 130 -21.54 -4.95 -24.09
N TRP A 131 -22.86 -4.80 -24.23
CA TRP A 131 -23.80 -5.89 -24.47
C TRP A 131 -24.26 -5.98 -25.94
N LEU A 132 -23.95 -4.98 -26.76
CA LEU A 132 -24.50 -4.84 -28.12
C LEU A 132 -24.12 -6.00 -29.05
N ASP A 133 -22.87 -6.45 -29.01
CA ASP A 133 -22.39 -7.57 -29.82
C ASP A 133 -23.05 -8.89 -29.45
N ILE A 134 -23.29 -9.15 -28.16
CA ILE A 134 -24.06 -10.31 -27.68
C ILE A 134 -25.49 -10.24 -28.21
N LEU A 135 -26.16 -9.09 -28.11
CA LEU A 135 -27.53 -8.93 -28.63
C LEU A 135 -27.60 -9.19 -30.14
N VAL A 136 -26.63 -8.68 -30.89
CA VAL A 136 -26.50 -8.95 -32.34
C VAL A 136 -26.24 -10.44 -32.59
N PHE A 137 -25.34 -11.07 -31.82
CA PHE A 137 -24.98 -12.47 -32.00
C PHE A 137 -26.15 -13.41 -31.67
N VAL A 138 -26.90 -13.14 -30.60
CA VAL A 138 -28.15 -13.83 -30.26
C VAL A 138 -29.18 -13.65 -31.38
N GLY A 139 -29.37 -12.42 -31.87
CA GLY A 139 -30.28 -12.13 -32.97
C GLY A 139 -29.92 -12.90 -34.25
N LEU A 140 -28.64 -12.99 -34.59
CA LEU A 140 -28.13 -13.78 -35.72
C LEU A 140 -28.39 -15.28 -35.54
N ILE A 141 -28.15 -15.81 -34.34
CA ILE A 141 -28.41 -17.22 -34.02
C ILE A 141 -29.90 -17.55 -34.13
N ILE A 142 -30.78 -16.72 -33.54
CA ILE A 142 -32.24 -16.88 -33.62
C ILE A 142 -32.69 -16.81 -35.08
N TRP A 143 -32.25 -15.79 -35.83
CA TRP A 143 -32.59 -15.62 -37.23
C TRP A 143 -32.17 -16.84 -38.06
N MET A 144 -30.96 -17.35 -37.85
CA MET A 144 -30.47 -18.57 -38.51
C MET A 144 -31.36 -19.79 -38.22
N PHE A 145 -31.79 -19.97 -36.97
CA PHE A 145 -32.63 -21.10 -36.57
C PHE A 145 -34.07 -20.98 -37.07
N VAL A 146 -34.69 -19.81 -36.93
CA VAL A 146 -36.07 -19.55 -37.35
C VAL A 146 -36.20 -19.63 -38.87
N LYS A 147 -35.25 -19.02 -39.62
CA LYS A 147 -35.27 -19.03 -41.09
C LYS A 147 -34.68 -20.31 -41.70
N LYS A 148 -34.31 -21.31 -40.88
CA LYS A 148 -33.71 -22.59 -41.30
C LYS A 148 -32.60 -22.40 -42.34
N ILE A 149 -31.75 -21.39 -42.15
CA ILE A 149 -30.71 -21.05 -43.13
C ILE A 149 -29.73 -22.23 -43.20
N PRO A 150 -29.47 -22.81 -44.39
CA PRO A 150 -28.53 -23.92 -44.53
C PRO A 150 -27.10 -23.41 -44.33
N VAL A 151 -26.65 -23.37 -43.08
CA VAL A 151 -25.28 -23.00 -42.72
C VAL A 151 -24.39 -24.22 -42.81
N LYS A 152 -23.68 -24.33 -43.94
CA LYS A 152 -22.63 -25.33 -44.15
C LYS A 152 -21.31 -24.82 -43.59
N SER A 153 -21.16 -24.84 -42.27
CA SER A 153 -19.87 -24.56 -41.63
C SER A 153 -19.25 -25.87 -41.15
N PRO A 154 -18.23 -26.41 -41.85
CA PRO A 154 -17.60 -27.67 -41.45
C PRO A 154 -16.90 -27.52 -40.09
N ALA A 155 -16.72 -28.66 -39.41
CA ALA A 155 -15.91 -28.67 -38.20
C ALA A 155 -14.48 -28.22 -38.52
N VAL A 156 -13.91 -27.40 -37.64
CA VAL A 156 -12.50 -27.02 -37.72
C VAL A 156 -11.67 -28.28 -37.41
N SER A 157 -10.58 -28.49 -38.15
CA SER A 157 -9.72 -29.64 -37.91
C SER A 157 -9.05 -29.52 -36.54
N LYS A 158 -8.87 -30.65 -35.85
CA LYS A 158 -8.22 -30.67 -34.52
C LYS A 158 -6.85 -29.96 -34.52
N PRO A 159 -5.99 -30.11 -35.55
CA PRO A 159 -4.73 -29.37 -35.63
C PRO A 159 -4.91 -27.85 -35.64
N VAL A 160 -5.94 -27.33 -36.33
CA VAL A 160 -6.21 -25.88 -36.36
C VAL A 160 -6.71 -25.38 -35.00
N ALA A 161 -7.58 -26.14 -34.31
CA ALA A 161 -8.01 -25.78 -32.95
C ALA A 161 -6.83 -25.78 -31.94
N ILE A 162 -5.94 -26.77 -32.06
CA ILE A 162 -4.68 -26.82 -31.28
C ILE A 162 -3.78 -25.64 -31.64
N ALA A 163 -3.64 -25.29 -32.93
CA ALA A 163 -2.84 -24.16 -33.35
C ALA A 163 -3.34 -22.82 -32.77
N VAL A 164 -4.66 -22.62 -32.68
CA VAL A 164 -5.25 -21.43 -32.01
C VAL A 164 -4.90 -21.42 -30.53
N THR A 165 -4.97 -22.57 -29.85
CA THR A 165 -4.61 -22.68 -28.42
C THR A 165 -3.11 -22.46 -28.18
N CYS A 166 -2.25 -22.98 -29.06
CA CYS A 166 -0.81 -22.73 -29.00
C CYS A 166 -0.50 -21.26 -29.29
N LEU A 167 -1.21 -20.64 -30.24
CA LEU A 167 -1.07 -19.22 -30.53
C LEU A 167 -1.49 -18.37 -29.34
N SER A 168 -2.61 -18.67 -28.67
CA SER A 168 -3.00 -17.95 -27.45
C SER A 168 -1.96 -18.09 -26.34
N ALA A 169 -1.39 -19.28 -26.15
CA ALA A 169 -0.33 -19.51 -25.17
C ALA A 169 0.96 -18.74 -25.53
N LEU A 170 1.31 -18.68 -26.81
CA LEU A 170 2.47 -17.92 -27.30
C LEU A 170 2.28 -16.42 -27.10
N ILE A 171 1.11 -15.87 -27.46
CA ILE A 171 0.79 -14.45 -27.26
C ILE A 171 0.80 -14.12 -25.76
N PHE A 172 0.20 -14.97 -24.92
CA PHE A 172 0.21 -14.79 -23.46
C PHE A 172 1.64 -14.78 -22.91
N SER A 173 2.47 -15.75 -23.32
CA SER A 173 3.86 -15.86 -22.86
C SER A 173 4.69 -14.65 -23.31
N GLY A 174 4.50 -14.19 -24.54
CA GLY A 174 5.15 -12.98 -25.05
C GLY A 174 4.70 -11.73 -24.30
N ASN A 175 3.39 -11.59 -24.04
CA ASN A 175 2.84 -10.47 -23.27
C ASN A 175 3.35 -10.47 -21.82
N LEU A 176 3.40 -11.64 -21.17
CA LEU A 176 3.95 -11.80 -19.82
C LEU A 176 5.45 -11.47 -19.78
N ALA A 177 6.23 -11.93 -20.76
CA ALA A 177 7.66 -11.61 -20.83
C ALA A 177 7.91 -10.11 -21.03
N LEU A 178 7.14 -9.46 -21.91
CA LEU A 178 7.18 -8.00 -22.09
C LEU A 178 6.76 -7.27 -20.81
N SER A 179 5.73 -7.76 -20.14
CA SER A 179 5.22 -7.19 -18.89
C SER A 179 6.24 -7.31 -17.75
N GLU A 180 6.88 -8.46 -17.57
CA GLU A 180 7.95 -8.64 -16.57
C GLU A 180 9.22 -7.85 -16.93
N ALA A 181 9.56 -7.71 -18.21
CA ALA A 181 10.67 -6.86 -18.63
C ALA A 181 10.40 -5.37 -18.36
N ASN A 182 9.15 -4.91 -18.52
CA ASN A 182 8.76 -3.53 -18.24
C ASN A 182 8.53 -3.27 -16.75
N ARG A 183 7.92 -4.22 -16.04
CA ARG A 183 7.68 -4.19 -14.59
C ARG A 183 8.20 -5.50 -13.96
N PRO A 184 9.48 -5.54 -13.56
CA PRO A 184 10.05 -6.72 -12.92
C PRO A 184 9.29 -7.12 -11.65
N GLN A 185 9.09 -8.43 -11.49
CA GLN A 185 8.40 -9.06 -10.36
C GLN A 185 6.91 -8.70 -10.31
N LEU A 186 6.26 -8.52 -11.46
CA LEU A 186 4.85 -8.09 -11.58
C LEU A 186 3.91 -8.99 -10.75
N LEU A 187 4.09 -10.31 -10.83
CA LEU A 187 3.25 -11.29 -10.11
C LEU A 187 3.67 -11.53 -8.65
N GLN A 188 4.80 -10.96 -8.21
CA GLN A 188 5.32 -11.16 -6.85
C GLN A 188 5.15 -9.90 -5.99
N ARG A 189 5.38 -8.72 -6.58
CA ARG A 189 5.20 -7.41 -5.94
C ARG A 189 3.89 -6.79 -6.38
N THR A 190 2.77 -7.39 -5.97
CA THR A 190 1.44 -6.86 -6.27
C THR A 190 1.03 -5.81 -5.22
N PHE A 191 1.24 -4.55 -5.56
CA PHE A 191 0.84 -3.40 -4.73
C PHE A 191 -0.52 -2.80 -5.12
N ASP A 192 -0.92 -3.01 -6.38
CA ASP A 192 -2.21 -2.58 -6.91
C ASP A 192 -2.67 -3.58 -7.98
N ARG A 193 -3.94 -4.00 -7.91
CA ARG A 193 -4.57 -4.93 -8.85
C ARG A 193 -4.70 -4.31 -10.25
N SER A 194 -4.78 -2.97 -10.34
CA SER A 194 -4.80 -2.22 -11.58
C SER A 194 -3.57 -2.49 -12.46
N TYR A 195 -2.41 -2.75 -11.85
CA TYR A 195 -1.20 -3.12 -12.58
C TYR A 195 -1.35 -4.49 -13.22
N ILE A 196 -1.88 -5.49 -12.50
CA ILE A 196 -2.09 -6.82 -13.08
C ILE A 196 -3.08 -6.75 -14.25
N VAL A 197 -4.16 -5.97 -14.12
CA VAL A 197 -5.12 -5.76 -15.21
C VAL A 197 -4.50 -4.99 -16.38
N LYS A 198 -3.72 -3.93 -16.12
CA LYS A 198 -2.99 -3.17 -17.15
C LYS A 198 -2.06 -4.06 -17.97
N TYR A 199 -1.28 -4.91 -17.30
CA TYR A 199 -0.26 -5.72 -17.96
C TYR A 199 -0.81 -7.03 -18.54
N LEU A 200 -1.73 -7.72 -17.85
CA LEU A 200 -2.16 -9.08 -18.21
C LEU A 200 -3.65 -9.21 -18.56
N GLY A 201 -4.46 -8.19 -18.25
CA GLY A 201 -5.90 -8.18 -18.50
C GLY A 201 -6.75 -8.82 -17.40
N ILE A 202 -8.06 -8.54 -17.43
CA ILE A 202 -9.02 -8.95 -16.39
C ILE A 202 -9.10 -10.45 -16.23
N ASP A 203 -9.09 -11.21 -17.32
CA ASP A 203 -9.17 -12.68 -17.28
C ASP A 203 -7.97 -13.29 -16.57
N ALA A 204 -6.75 -12.84 -16.92
CA ALA A 204 -5.52 -13.32 -16.33
C ALA A 204 -5.44 -12.93 -14.85
N TYR A 205 -5.84 -11.69 -14.53
CA TYR A 205 -5.99 -11.23 -13.15
C TYR A 205 -6.97 -12.12 -12.35
N THR A 206 -8.14 -12.43 -12.91
CA THR A 206 -9.16 -13.25 -12.22
C THR A 206 -8.64 -14.66 -11.93
N ILE A 207 -7.88 -15.27 -12.86
CA ILE A 207 -7.25 -16.58 -12.65
C ILE A 207 -6.15 -16.48 -11.58
N TYR A 208 -5.30 -15.45 -11.65
CA TYR A 208 -4.25 -15.20 -10.66
C TYR A 208 -4.84 -15.06 -9.24
N ASP A 209 -5.89 -14.26 -9.11
CA ASP A 209 -6.61 -14.05 -7.84
C ASP A 209 -7.31 -15.33 -7.35
N ALA A 210 -7.85 -16.16 -8.26
CA ALA A 210 -8.42 -17.47 -7.91
C ALA A 210 -7.38 -18.40 -7.27
N ILE A 211 -6.19 -18.47 -7.86
CA ILE A 211 -5.09 -19.31 -7.38
C ILE A 211 -4.65 -18.84 -5.98
N LYS A 212 -4.41 -17.53 -5.81
CA LYS A 212 -4.04 -16.93 -4.53
C LYS A 212 -5.12 -17.17 -3.47
N THR A 213 -6.38 -16.92 -3.80
CA THR A 213 -7.53 -17.17 -2.90
C THR A 213 -7.60 -18.64 -2.46
N GLY A 214 -7.39 -19.58 -3.37
CA GLY A 214 -7.38 -21.01 -3.07
C GLY A 214 -6.26 -21.41 -2.11
N MET A 215 -5.05 -20.90 -2.32
CA MET A 215 -3.90 -21.13 -1.43
C MET A 215 -4.18 -20.59 -0.02
N THR A 216 -4.61 -19.32 0.08
CA THR A 216 -4.92 -18.68 1.37
C THR A 216 -6.05 -19.39 2.11
N SER A 217 -7.09 -19.82 1.39
CA SER A 217 -8.22 -20.55 2.00
C SER A 217 -7.79 -21.92 2.54
N SER A 218 -6.88 -22.60 1.85
CA SER A 218 -6.31 -23.88 2.32
C SER A 218 -5.52 -23.71 3.62
N VAL A 219 -4.64 -22.69 3.69
CA VAL A 219 -3.88 -22.39 4.92
C VAL A 219 -4.83 -22.08 6.08
N ARG A 220 -5.80 -21.19 5.88
CA ARG A 220 -6.77 -20.78 6.91
C ARG A 220 -7.70 -21.88 7.38
N ALA A 221 -7.92 -22.92 6.59
CA ALA A 221 -8.75 -24.09 6.95
C ALA A 221 -8.05 -25.01 7.97
N HIS A 222 -6.71 -24.98 8.03
CA HIS A 222 -5.90 -25.75 8.98
C HIS A 222 -5.52 -24.95 10.25
N ALA A 223 -5.84 -23.65 10.27
CA ALA A 223 -5.58 -22.76 11.40
C ALA A 223 -6.43 -23.13 12.63
N SER A 224 -5.83 -23.08 13.81
CA SER A 224 -6.49 -23.43 15.08
C SER A 224 -6.11 -22.48 16.22
N SER A 225 -6.87 -22.49 17.30
CA SER A 225 -6.59 -21.71 18.51
C SER A 225 -5.24 -22.06 19.16
N ASN A 226 -4.73 -23.27 18.94
CA ASN A 226 -3.39 -23.63 19.42
C ASN A 226 -2.28 -22.81 18.74
N GLY A 227 -2.52 -22.35 17.50
CA GLY A 227 -1.60 -21.48 16.79
C GLY A 227 -1.44 -20.12 17.48
N VAL A 228 -2.53 -19.54 18.00
CA VAL A 228 -2.47 -18.24 18.67
C VAL A 228 -1.80 -18.31 20.03
N GLU A 229 -1.90 -19.45 20.73
CA GLU A 229 -1.21 -19.67 22.01
C GLU A 229 0.32 -19.63 21.87
N GLU A 230 0.85 -20.21 20.78
CA GLU A 230 2.28 -20.18 20.48
C GLU A 230 2.77 -18.74 20.26
N VAL A 231 2.01 -17.96 19.49
CA VAL A 231 2.28 -16.53 19.25
C VAL A 231 2.22 -15.75 20.56
N ARG A 232 1.14 -15.92 21.34
CA ARG A 232 0.95 -15.19 22.61
C ARG A 232 2.05 -15.51 23.61
N LYS A 233 2.46 -16.77 23.74
CA LYS A 233 3.57 -17.16 24.59
C LYS A 233 4.88 -16.49 24.15
N TYR A 234 5.13 -16.34 22.86
CA TYR A 234 6.30 -15.62 22.38
C TYR A 234 6.22 -14.13 22.77
N THR A 235 5.12 -13.44 22.44
CA THR A 235 4.98 -11.99 22.71
C THR A 235 4.95 -11.67 24.21
N GLU A 236 4.31 -12.50 25.04
CA GLU A 236 4.33 -12.34 26.50
C GLU A 236 5.74 -12.47 27.10
N ASN A 237 6.57 -13.37 26.56
CA ASN A 237 7.96 -13.54 27.00
C ASN A 237 8.90 -12.46 26.46
N HIS A 238 8.52 -11.84 25.34
CA HIS A 238 9.30 -10.78 24.70
C HIS A 238 8.85 -9.37 25.15
N TYR A 239 7.75 -9.26 25.89
CA TYR A 239 7.22 -7.99 26.40
C TYR A 239 8.23 -7.20 27.24
N ALA A 240 8.40 -5.91 26.92
CA ALA A 240 9.18 -4.96 27.70
C ALA A 240 8.26 -4.03 28.50
N ALA A 241 8.42 -4.00 29.82
CA ALA A 241 7.56 -3.19 30.69
C ALA A 241 7.79 -1.68 30.43
N PRO A 242 6.72 -0.84 30.47
CA PRO A 242 6.85 0.58 30.21
C PRO A 242 7.81 1.27 31.19
N ASN A 243 8.61 2.20 30.66
CA ASN A 243 9.48 3.03 31.49
C ASN A 243 8.64 4.04 32.30
N PRO A 244 8.68 4.02 33.64
CA PRO A 244 7.89 4.94 34.47
C PRO A 244 8.16 6.42 34.23
N ALA A 245 9.33 6.78 33.68
CA ALA A 245 9.69 8.17 33.39
C ALA A 245 9.02 8.74 32.13
N THR A 246 8.64 7.88 31.19
CA THR A 246 8.06 8.26 29.89
C THR A 246 6.63 7.75 29.71
N PHE A 247 6.17 6.79 30.51
CA PHE A 247 4.81 6.27 30.43
C PHE A 247 3.76 7.37 30.66
N GLY A 248 2.89 7.58 29.67
CA GLY A 248 1.80 8.54 29.74
C GLY A 248 2.20 10.02 29.61
N VAL A 249 3.44 10.36 29.25
CA VAL A 249 3.87 11.77 29.07
C VAL A 249 3.10 12.50 27.95
N ALA A 250 2.49 11.76 27.02
CA ALA A 250 1.66 12.27 25.94
C ALA A 250 0.15 11.95 26.11
N LYS A 251 -0.27 11.48 27.30
CA LYS A 251 -1.67 11.10 27.55
C LYS A 251 -2.64 12.23 27.22
N GLY A 252 -3.66 11.93 26.41
CA GLY A 252 -4.71 12.88 26.01
C GLY A 252 -4.31 13.91 24.96
N LYS A 253 -3.05 13.89 24.48
CA LYS A 253 -2.64 14.69 23.32
C LYS A 253 -3.18 14.06 22.03
N ASN A 254 -3.45 14.87 21.01
CA ASN A 254 -3.60 14.34 19.66
C ASN A 254 -2.30 13.62 19.25
N ILE A 255 -2.38 12.67 18.34
CA ILE A 255 -1.23 11.97 17.78
C ILE A 255 -1.24 12.24 16.28
N ILE A 256 -0.17 12.86 15.79
CA ILE A 256 0.01 13.18 14.37
C ILE A 256 1.20 12.38 13.86
N VAL A 257 0.92 11.31 13.14
CA VAL A 257 1.91 10.50 12.44
C VAL A 257 2.25 11.16 11.11
N LEU A 258 3.53 11.45 10.91
CA LEU A 258 4.09 12.02 9.68
C LEU A 258 5.00 10.96 9.06
N HIS A 259 4.46 10.27 8.06
CA HIS A 259 5.17 9.25 7.29
C HIS A 259 5.96 9.94 6.19
N LEU A 260 7.28 9.87 6.27
CA LEU A 260 8.21 10.47 5.33
C LEU A 260 8.60 9.45 4.25
N GLU A 261 8.02 9.59 3.06
CA GLU A 261 8.19 8.65 1.94
C GLU A 261 9.67 8.55 1.55
N SER A 262 10.17 7.31 1.51
CA SER A 262 11.52 6.94 1.09
C SER A 262 12.63 7.72 1.79
N PHE A 263 12.39 8.23 3.01
CA PHE A 263 13.31 9.13 3.70
C PHE A 263 14.31 8.37 4.59
N GLN A 264 15.60 8.51 4.30
CA GLN A 264 16.68 7.83 5.02
C GLN A 264 17.37 8.74 6.05
N GLN A 265 17.85 8.13 7.14
CA GLN A 265 18.46 8.84 8.29
C GLN A 265 19.63 9.73 7.89
N PHE A 266 20.41 9.36 6.87
CA PHE A 266 21.59 10.13 6.46
C PHE A 266 21.26 11.54 5.96
N LEU A 267 20.01 11.80 5.56
CA LEU A 267 19.56 13.14 5.15
C LEU A 267 19.54 14.14 6.32
N ILE A 268 19.38 13.65 7.55
CA ILE A 268 19.42 14.48 8.76
C ILE A 268 20.83 15.03 8.93
N ASN A 269 20.93 16.36 8.97
CA ASN A 269 22.17 17.16 8.99
C ASN A 269 23.04 17.06 7.72
N MET A 270 22.56 16.40 6.66
CA MET A 270 23.27 16.41 5.39
C MET A 270 23.33 17.82 4.81
N LYS A 271 24.45 18.13 4.15
CA LYS A 271 24.61 19.36 3.38
C LYS A 271 25.00 19.09 1.95
N VAL A 272 24.46 19.88 1.03
CA VAL A 272 24.84 19.91 -0.38
C VAL A 272 25.19 21.36 -0.73
N ASP A 273 26.38 21.59 -1.30
CA ASP A 273 26.90 22.92 -1.59
C ASP A 273 26.81 23.89 -0.38
N GLY A 274 26.98 23.37 0.84
CA GLY A 274 26.93 24.12 2.10
C GLY A 274 25.53 24.35 2.69
N GLN A 275 24.46 24.00 1.97
CA GLN A 275 23.06 24.16 2.39
C GLN A 275 22.55 22.87 3.05
N GLU A 276 21.82 22.98 4.17
CA GLU A 276 21.19 21.80 4.79
C GLU A 276 20.08 21.25 3.90
N VAL A 277 20.07 19.94 3.71
CA VAL A 277 19.01 19.28 2.92
C VAL A 277 17.66 19.39 3.63
N THR A 278 17.63 19.24 4.95
CA THR A 278 16.40 19.18 5.74
C THR A 278 16.43 20.09 6.98
N PRO A 279 16.60 21.42 6.81
CA PRO A 279 16.77 22.34 7.94
C PRO A 279 15.63 22.29 8.97
N PHE A 280 14.38 22.12 8.54
CA PHE A 280 13.25 22.04 9.45
C PHE A 280 13.28 20.75 10.29
N LEU A 281 13.43 19.58 9.66
CA LEU A 281 13.54 18.29 10.36
C LEU A 281 14.79 18.24 11.23
N ASN A 282 15.93 18.82 10.81
CA ASN A 282 17.12 18.96 11.65
C ASN A 282 16.82 19.73 12.95
N SER A 283 15.98 20.75 12.87
CA SER A 283 15.57 21.55 14.04
C SER A 283 14.67 20.74 15.00
N ILE A 284 13.78 19.89 14.48
CA ILE A 284 12.94 19.01 15.28
C ILE A 284 13.79 17.90 15.91
N TYR A 285 14.68 17.30 15.13
CA TYR A 285 15.55 16.20 15.55
C TYR A 285 16.43 16.54 16.76
N LYS A 286 16.91 17.79 16.84
CA LYS A 286 17.77 18.29 17.94
C LYS A 286 16.99 18.96 19.08
N ASN A 287 15.66 19.03 18.99
CA ASN A 287 14.86 19.78 19.96
C ASN A 287 14.76 19.03 21.30
N GLN A 288 14.85 19.74 22.43
CA GLN A 288 14.67 19.17 23.78
C GLN A 288 13.26 18.63 24.05
N SER A 289 12.30 18.91 23.16
CA SER A 289 10.95 18.37 23.19
C SER A 289 10.81 17.10 22.34
N THR A 290 11.89 16.63 21.71
CA THR A 290 11.89 15.46 20.81
C THR A 290 12.76 14.36 21.37
N ILE A 291 12.23 13.14 21.39
CA ILE A 291 13.03 11.93 21.54
C ILE A 291 13.30 11.41 20.13
N SER A 292 14.56 11.47 19.69
CA SER A 292 14.98 11.13 18.32
C SER A 292 15.83 9.87 18.34
N PHE A 293 15.84 9.08 17.27
CA PHE A 293 16.65 7.87 17.17
C PHE A 293 17.58 7.92 15.95
N ASP A 294 18.85 7.54 16.12
CA ASP A 294 19.82 7.44 15.01
C ASP A 294 20.17 6.01 14.61
N ASN A 295 19.80 5.01 15.40
CA ASN A 295 19.93 3.59 15.08
C ASN A 295 18.56 2.91 14.88
N PHE A 296 17.63 3.63 14.26
CA PHE A 296 16.33 3.11 13.86
C PHE A 296 16.36 2.64 12.40
N PHE A 297 15.85 1.44 12.12
CA PHE A 297 15.88 0.82 10.78
C PHE A 297 14.47 0.50 10.30
N HIS A 298 14.26 0.61 8.99
CA HIS A 298 13.05 0.02 8.40
C HIS A 298 13.16 -1.51 8.37
N GLU A 299 12.02 -2.19 8.43
CA GLU A 299 11.93 -3.64 8.43
C GLU A 299 11.04 -4.16 7.29
N VAL A 300 10.80 -3.31 6.28
CA VAL A 300 9.87 -3.58 5.18
C VAL A 300 10.38 -4.69 4.25
N GLY A 301 9.42 -5.41 3.67
CA GLY A 301 9.65 -6.37 2.59
C GLY A 301 9.25 -5.83 1.23
N GLN A 302 8.48 -6.63 0.51
CA GLN A 302 7.94 -6.27 -0.81
C GLN A 302 6.77 -5.30 -0.72
N GLY A 303 6.11 -5.19 0.44
CA GLY A 303 5.02 -4.26 0.69
C GLY A 303 5.45 -2.83 0.93
N LYS A 304 6.75 -2.56 1.12
CA LYS A 304 7.31 -1.20 1.17
C LYS A 304 6.53 -0.31 2.14
N THR A 305 6.01 0.83 1.68
CA THR A 305 5.13 1.74 2.43
C THR A 305 4.05 0.99 3.23
N SER A 306 3.38 0.00 2.63
CA SER A 306 2.31 -0.75 3.32
C SER A 306 2.81 -1.70 4.42
N ASP A 307 4.06 -2.18 4.33
CA ASP A 307 4.66 -2.98 5.41
C ASP A 307 5.04 -2.08 6.61
N ALA A 308 5.59 -0.89 6.33
CA ALA A 308 5.88 0.13 7.34
C ALA A 308 4.59 0.55 8.08
N GLU A 309 3.53 0.82 7.33
CA GLU A 309 2.21 1.05 7.90
C GLU A 309 1.73 -0.15 8.73
N ASN A 310 1.86 -1.38 8.22
CA ASN A 310 1.43 -2.57 8.96
C ASN A 310 2.12 -2.68 10.32
N MET A 311 3.44 -2.47 10.39
CA MET A 311 4.20 -2.55 11.63
C MET A 311 3.77 -1.45 12.61
N LEU A 312 3.65 -0.21 12.15
CA LEU A 312 3.24 0.91 12.99
C LEU A 312 1.80 0.76 13.50
N GLU A 313 0.89 0.22 12.69
CA GLU A 313 -0.51 0.11 13.07
C GLU A 313 -0.83 -1.16 13.85
N THR A 314 -0.10 -2.25 13.66
CA THR A 314 -0.48 -3.58 14.19
C THR A 314 0.56 -4.24 15.09
N GLY A 315 1.80 -3.74 15.10
CA GLY A 315 2.90 -4.39 15.82
C GLY A 315 3.27 -5.76 15.25
N THR A 316 2.97 -6.03 13.98
CA THR A 316 3.31 -7.28 13.27
C THR A 316 4.11 -7.01 12.01
N PHE A 317 4.99 -7.94 11.61
CA PHE A 317 5.77 -7.82 10.38
C PHE A 317 4.91 -8.00 9.12
N GLY A 318 5.36 -7.39 8.01
CA GLY A 318 4.82 -7.64 6.67
C GLY A 318 5.01 -9.10 6.20
N LEU A 319 4.53 -9.42 5.00
CA LEU A 319 4.63 -10.79 4.45
C LEU A 319 6.04 -11.10 3.92
N PRO A 320 6.44 -12.39 3.82
CA PRO A 320 7.77 -12.74 3.33
C PRO A 320 7.86 -12.53 1.81
N GLN A 321 6.70 -12.54 1.14
CA GLN A 321 6.51 -12.21 -0.26
C GLN A 321 5.15 -11.49 -0.40
N GLY A 322 5.08 -10.51 -1.30
CA GLY A 322 3.89 -9.67 -1.48
C GLY A 322 3.70 -8.65 -0.36
N SER A 323 2.48 -8.14 -0.25
CA SER A 323 2.07 -7.20 0.80
C SER A 323 0.93 -7.79 1.62
N LEU A 324 1.02 -7.63 2.94
CA LEU A 324 -0.07 -8.03 3.83
C LEU A 324 -1.36 -7.30 3.48
N PHE A 325 -1.27 -6.00 3.20
CA PHE A 325 -2.42 -5.17 2.89
C PHE A 325 -3.18 -5.69 1.65
N THR A 326 -2.47 -5.99 0.56
CA THR A 326 -3.10 -6.41 -0.70
C THR A 326 -3.54 -7.87 -0.69
N GLU A 327 -2.80 -8.75 -0.02
CA GLU A 327 -3.06 -10.19 -0.03
C GLU A 327 -4.03 -10.66 1.06
N LEU A 328 -3.97 -10.06 2.26
CA LEU A 328 -4.67 -10.57 3.46
C LEU A 328 -5.48 -9.52 4.20
N GLY A 329 -5.16 -8.23 4.06
CA GLY A 329 -5.65 -7.18 4.97
C GLY A 329 -7.13 -6.84 4.84
N SER A 330 -7.79 -7.16 3.72
CA SER A 330 -9.26 -7.02 3.61
C SER A 330 -10.03 -8.02 4.50
N ASP A 331 -9.35 -9.07 4.97
CA ASP A 331 -9.97 -10.23 5.60
C ASP A 331 -9.48 -10.54 7.01
N ASN A 332 -8.29 -10.08 7.33
CA ASN A 332 -7.65 -10.37 8.60
C ASN A 332 -8.32 -9.57 9.72
N THR A 333 -8.44 -10.22 10.87
CA THR A 333 -8.78 -9.54 12.12
C THR A 333 -7.52 -8.87 12.65
N PHE A 334 -7.62 -7.60 13.06
CA PHE A 334 -6.51 -6.84 13.60
C PHE A 334 -6.80 -6.32 15.01
N GLN A 335 -5.72 -6.08 15.74
CA GLN A 335 -5.68 -5.32 16.99
C GLN A 335 -4.87 -4.05 16.71
N ALA A 336 -5.44 -3.10 15.95
CA ALA A 336 -4.68 -2.00 15.40
C ALA A 336 -4.74 -0.71 16.25
N ALA A 337 -3.72 0.15 16.13
CA ALA A 337 -3.59 1.41 16.82
C ALA A 337 -4.85 2.29 16.82
N PRO A 338 -5.51 2.60 15.67
CA PRO A 338 -6.72 3.43 15.67
C PRO A 338 -7.85 2.79 16.49
N ALA A 339 -8.03 1.47 16.40
CA ALA A 339 -9.01 0.75 17.19
C ALA A 339 -8.69 0.74 18.69
N ILE A 340 -7.42 0.52 19.06
CA ILE A 340 -6.97 0.52 20.45
C ILE A 340 -7.19 1.90 21.07
N LEU A 341 -6.73 2.96 20.40
CA LEU A 341 -6.85 4.35 20.85
C LEU A 341 -8.31 4.81 20.95
N ALA A 342 -9.14 4.46 19.96
CA ALA A 342 -10.56 4.78 19.97
C ALA A 342 -11.29 4.11 21.15
N GLN A 343 -11.04 2.81 21.39
CA GLN A 343 -11.76 2.07 22.41
C GLN A 343 -11.27 2.35 23.83
N GLN A 344 -9.97 2.56 24.03
CA GLN A 344 -9.40 2.81 25.35
C GLN A 344 -9.45 4.28 25.77
N GLN A 345 -9.29 5.21 24.83
CA GLN A 345 -9.12 6.64 25.14
C GLN A 345 -10.01 7.57 24.29
N GLY A 346 -10.90 7.04 23.45
CA GLY A 346 -11.89 7.85 22.74
C GLY A 346 -11.35 8.67 21.56
N TYR A 347 -10.22 8.26 20.99
CA TYR A 347 -9.62 8.96 19.85
C TYR A 347 -10.50 8.85 18.60
N THR A 348 -10.64 9.95 17.85
CA THR A 348 -11.07 9.91 16.45
C THR A 348 -9.85 9.67 15.56
N SER A 349 -9.99 8.90 14.49
CA SER A 349 -8.85 8.55 13.63
C SER A 349 -9.03 8.97 12.17
N ALA A 350 -7.93 9.35 11.50
CA ALA A 350 -7.97 9.67 10.08
C ALA A 350 -6.64 9.40 9.37
N VAL A 351 -6.71 9.04 8.08
CA VAL A 351 -5.55 9.02 7.18
C VAL A 351 -5.71 10.08 6.09
N PHE A 352 -4.64 10.77 5.76
CA PHE A 352 -4.54 11.74 4.66
C PHE A 352 -3.51 11.25 3.65
N HIS A 353 -3.92 11.08 2.39
CA HIS A 353 -3.02 10.63 1.34
C HIS A 353 -3.39 11.22 -0.02
N GLY A 354 -2.35 11.67 -0.74
CA GLY A 354 -2.47 12.30 -2.05
C GLY A 354 -2.71 11.36 -3.23
N ASN A 355 -2.92 10.07 -2.99
CA ASN A 355 -3.15 9.04 -4.02
C ASN A 355 -4.55 8.42 -3.86
N VAL A 356 -4.99 7.66 -4.86
CA VAL A 356 -6.27 6.94 -4.85
C VAL A 356 -6.33 5.95 -3.69
N GLY A 357 -7.49 5.84 -3.04
CA GLY A 357 -7.64 5.03 -1.83
C GLY A 357 -7.41 3.53 -2.03
N SER A 358 -7.58 3.02 -3.25
CA SER A 358 -7.34 1.62 -3.59
C SER A 358 -5.85 1.27 -3.70
N PHE A 359 -4.95 2.24 -3.77
CA PHE A 359 -3.52 1.98 -3.82
C PHE A 359 -3.06 1.30 -2.51
N TRP A 360 -2.34 0.19 -2.62
CA TRP A 360 -2.07 -0.75 -1.52
C TRP A 360 -3.33 -1.32 -0.85
N ASN A 361 -4.51 -1.32 -1.49
CA ASN A 361 -5.77 -1.84 -0.94
C ASN A 361 -6.21 -1.15 0.38
N ARG A 362 -5.81 0.11 0.58
CA ARG A 362 -5.98 0.84 1.85
C ARG A 362 -7.44 1.10 2.20
N ASP A 363 -8.26 1.44 1.22
CA ASP A 363 -9.71 1.64 1.37
C ASP A 363 -10.44 0.42 2.00
N HIS A 364 -9.92 -0.79 1.79
CA HIS A 364 -10.41 -2.01 2.43
C HIS A 364 -9.69 -2.33 3.75
N VAL A 365 -8.36 -2.20 3.80
CA VAL A 365 -7.57 -2.57 4.98
C VAL A 365 -7.84 -1.64 6.15
N TYR A 366 -7.91 -0.33 5.93
CA TYR A 366 -8.16 0.64 7.00
C TYR A 366 -9.49 0.40 7.72
N LYS A 367 -10.49 -0.15 7.02
CA LYS A 367 -11.77 -0.54 7.65
C LYS A 367 -11.58 -1.69 8.64
N ASN A 368 -10.66 -2.62 8.36
CA ASN A 368 -10.29 -3.70 9.26
C ASN A 368 -9.38 -3.22 10.41
N LEU A 369 -8.57 -2.17 10.18
CA LEU A 369 -7.80 -1.52 11.25
C LEU A 369 -8.69 -0.66 12.17
N GLY A 370 -9.82 -0.18 11.68
CA GLY A 370 -10.78 0.62 12.45
C GLY A 370 -10.53 2.13 12.38
N TYR A 371 -9.98 2.63 11.27
CA TYR A 371 -9.86 4.05 10.99
C TYR A 371 -11.24 4.69 10.75
N ASP A 372 -11.52 5.82 11.39
CA ASP A 372 -12.83 6.48 11.25
C ASP A 372 -12.96 7.24 9.92
N ASN A 373 -11.85 7.76 9.38
CA ASN A 373 -11.83 8.57 8.16
C ASN A 373 -10.64 8.23 7.27
N PHE A 374 -10.83 8.34 5.96
CA PHE A 374 -9.74 8.26 4.98
C PHE A 374 -9.95 9.31 3.87
N PHE A 375 -9.14 10.37 3.94
CA PHE A 375 -9.08 11.43 2.95
C PHE A 375 -8.04 11.06 1.89
N ASP A 376 -8.48 10.32 0.88
CA ASP A 376 -7.67 9.96 -0.30
C ASP A 376 -7.72 11.06 -1.38
N ARG A 377 -7.11 10.81 -2.55
CA ARG A 377 -7.05 11.76 -3.70
C ARG A 377 -8.40 12.41 -4.04
N SER A 378 -9.53 11.73 -3.81
CA SER A 378 -10.86 12.24 -4.17
C SER A 378 -11.30 13.46 -3.35
N TYR A 379 -10.68 13.68 -2.18
CA TYR A 379 -10.95 14.83 -1.31
C TYR A 379 -10.09 16.07 -1.64
N PHE A 380 -9.08 15.92 -2.50
CA PHE A 380 -8.17 16.99 -2.89
C PHE A 380 -8.61 17.61 -4.21
N ASN A 381 -8.19 18.85 -4.47
CA ASN A 381 -8.63 19.55 -5.66
C ASN A 381 -8.14 18.81 -6.93
N SER A 382 -9.02 18.62 -7.91
CA SER A 382 -8.66 17.95 -9.16
C SER A 382 -7.65 18.74 -9.99
N SER A 383 -7.50 20.05 -9.75
CA SER A 383 -6.50 20.88 -10.40
C SER A 383 -5.12 20.84 -9.74
N ASP A 384 -4.99 20.26 -8.54
CA ASP A 384 -3.69 20.13 -7.87
C ASP A 384 -2.77 19.26 -8.72
N GLU A 385 -1.51 19.72 -8.86
CA GLU A 385 -0.52 19.09 -9.70
C GLU A 385 -0.17 17.71 -9.15
N THR A 386 -0.13 16.70 -10.02
CA THR A 386 0.24 15.34 -9.66
C THR A 386 1.59 15.01 -10.26
N LEU A 387 2.50 14.50 -9.44
CA LEU A 387 3.82 14.06 -9.86
C LEU A 387 4.06 12.62 -9.40
N GLY A 388 4.35 11.73 -10.36
CA GLY A 388 4.52 10.32 -10.08
C GLY A 388 3.25 9.68 -9.52
N TYR A 389 3.23 9.39 -8.22
CA TYR A 389 2.22 8.57 -7.56
C TYR A 389 1.13 9.36 -6.81
N GLY A 390 1.13 10.70 -6.85
CA GLY A 390 0.12 11.49 -6.14
C GLY A 390 0.26 12.99 -6.33
N ILE A 391 -0.54 13.76 -5.58
CA ILE A 391 -0.35 15.22 -5.47
C ILE A 391 0.94 15.55 -4.72
N LEU A 392 1.46 16.76 -4.95
CA LEU A 392 2.64 17.25 -4.25
C LEU A 392 2.40 17.45 -2.74
N ASP A 393 3.45 17.32 -1.94
CA ASP A 393 3.34 17.30 -0.48
C ASP A 393 2.91 18.66 0.09
N LYS A 394 3.32 19.80 -0.50
CA LYS A 394 2.81 21.14 -0.10
C LYS A 394 1.28 21.19 -0.25
N ASP A 395 0.74 20.68 -1.35
CA ASP A 395 -0.70 20.61 -1.61
C ASP A 395 -1.40 19.64 -0.66
N LEU A 396 -0.82 18.45 -0.44
CA LEU A 396 -1.33 17.45 0.50
C LEU A 396 -1.54 18.05 1.90
N PHE A 397 -0.51 18.70 2.46
CA PHE A 397 -0.62 19.26 3.81
C PHE A 397 -1.53 20.49 3.86
N ARG A 398 -1.49 21.37 2.85
CA ARG A 398 -2.33 22.57 2.76
C ARG A 398 -3.80 22.20 2.69
N GLU A 399 -4.18 21.35 1.76
CA GLU A 399 -5.58 20.96 1.55
C GLU A 399 -6.12 20.10 2.70
N SER A 400 -5.26 19.33 3.37
CA SER A 400 -5.68 18.52 4.53
C SER A 400 -6.10 19.37 5.73
N ALA A 401 -5.62 20.62 5.84
CA ALA A 401 -5.96 21.52 6.95
C ALA A 401 -7.47 21.69 7.13
N LYS A 402 -8.22 21.75 6.03
CA LYS A 402 -9.68 21.94 6.02
C LYS A 402 -10.44 20.75 6.58
N TYR A 403 -9.86 19.56 6.56
CA TYR A 403 -10.47 18.36 7.12
C TYR A 403 -9.98 18.10 8.55
N LEU A 404 -8.70 18.32 8.80
CA LEU A 404 -8.07 18.17 10.12
C LEU A 404 -8.76 19.02 11.19
N GLU A 405 -9.16 20.25 10.85
CA GLU A 405 -9.78 21.16 11.82
C GLU A 405 -11.16 20.70 12.32
N HIS A 406 -11.83 19.81 11.58
CA HIS A 406 -13.16 19.29 11.92
C HIS A 406 -13.11 17.98 12.74
N LEU A 407 -11.95 17.34 12.86
CA LEU A 407 -11.82 16.13 13.67
C LEU A 407 -12.02 16.42 15.16
N GLN A 408 -12.72 15.52 15.85
CA GLN A 408 -12.88 15.60 17.30
C GLN A 408 -11.56 15.26 18.00
N GLN A 409 -11.23 16.01 19.05
CA GLN A 409 -10.01 15.82 19.84
C GLN A 409 -10.28 14.99 21.11
N PRO A 410 -9.36 14.11 21.53
CA PRO A 410 -8.09 13.84 20.86
C PRO A 410 -8.27 13.02 19.58
N PHE A 411 -7.40 13.23 18.59
CA PHE A 411 -7.38 12.44 17.36
C PHE A 411 -6.05 11.72 17.11
N TYR A 412 -6.08 10.63 16.35
CA TYR A 412 -4.95 9.89 15.82
C TYR A 412 -4.96 10.00 14.29
N THR A 413 -4.06 10.80 13.75
CA THR A 413 -4.03 11.09 12.31
C THR A 413 -2.72 10.65 11.69
N LYS A 414 -2.77 10.10 10.48
CA LYS A 414 -1.58 9.78 9.68
C LYS A 414 -1.57 10.53 8.37
N PHE A 415 -0.47 11.18 8.06
CA PHE A 415 -0.21 11.85 6.79
C PHE A 415 0.84 11.06 6.01
N LEU A 416 0.45 10.57 4.85
CA LEU A 416 1.30 9.79 3.94
C LEU A 416 1.80 10.70 2.82
N SER A 417 3.01 11.24 2.97
CA SER A 417 3.69 12.01 1.91
C SER A 417 3.95 11.14 0.68
N VAL A 418 4.14 11.75 -0.49
CA VAL A 418 4.30 11.04 -1.77
C VAL A 418 5.43 11.60 -2.63
N THR A 419 5.77 12.88 -2.49
CA THR A 419 6.64 13.57 -3.48
C THR A 419 8.05 13.00 -3.53
N ASN A 420 8.59 12.60 -2.38
CA ASN A 420 9.93 12.01 -2.27
C ASN A 420 9.95 10.52 -2.71
N HIS A 421 9.29 10.16 -3.81
CA HIS A 421 9.21 8.78 -4.30
C HIS A 421 10.06 8.58 -5.56
N THR A 422 10.73 7.42 -5.65
CA THR A 422 11.51 7.04 -6.83
C THR A 422 10.68 7.08 -8.12
N PRO A 423 11.21 7.60 -9.26
CA PRO A 423 12.61 7.96 -9.54
C PRO A 423 13.01 9.39 -9.15
N TYR A 424 12.26 10.08 -8.29
CA TYR A 424 12.51 11.46 -7.82
C TYR A 424 12.41 12.47 -8.95
N TYR A 425 11.22 12.55 -9.55
CA TYR A 425 10.95 13.57 -10.55
C TYR A 425 11.12 14.96 -9.94
N THR A 426 11.86 15.81 -10.64
CA THR A 426 12.08 17.21 -10.28
C THR A 426 11.87 18.10 -11.50
N ASP A 427 11.60 19.37 -11.23
CA ASP A 427 11.57 20.46 -12.19
C ASP A 427 12.19 21.70 -11.54
N ASP A 428 12.48 22.72 -12.35
CA ASP A 428 13.09 23.96 -11.87
C ASP A 428 12.07 24.90 -11.20
N LYS A 429 10.77 24.61 -11.28
CA LYS A 429 9.69 25.45 -10.72
C LYS A 429 9.51 25.18 -9.23
N HIS A 430 9.50 23.91 -8.83
CA HIS A 430 9.14 23.48 -7.49
C HIS A 430 10.36 23.05 -6.65
N PHE A 431 11.41 22.55 -7.28
CA PHE A 431 12.52 21.89 -6.58
C PHE A 431 13.81 22.72 -6.62
N ASN A 432 13.77 23.89 -6.00
CA ASN A 432 14.89 24.84 -5.95
C ASN A 432 15.91 24.46 -4.86
N PHE A 433 16.62 23.34 -5.04
CA PHE A 433 17.72 22.89 -4.18
C PHE A 433 18.85 22.27 -5.03
N PRO A 434 20.13 22.39 -4.63
CA PRO A 434 21.24 21.78 -5.37
C PRO A 434 21.19 20.25 -5.41
N SER A 435 21.53 19.66 -6.56
CA SER A 435 21.67 18.20 -6.71
C SER A 435 23.05 17.68 -6.27
N LEU A 436 23.19 16.37 -6.05
CA LEU A 436 24.45 15.74 -5.61
C LEU A 436 25.56 15.63 -6.68
N LYS A 437 25.23 15.80 -7.97
CA LYS A 437 26.18 15.76 -9.10
C LYS A 437 27.05 14.49 -9.16
N THR A 438 26.48 13.34 -8.82
CA THR A 438 27.10 12.01 -8.84
C THR A 438 27.15 11.40 -10.25
N GLY A 439 26.31 11.89 -11.17
CA GLY A 439 26.15 11.33 -12.52
C GLY A 439 25.04 10.27 -12.62
N ASN A 440 24.36 9.97 -11.51
CA ASN A 440 23.15 9.16 -11.45
C ASN A 440 21.98 10.08 -11.04
N SER A 441 21.07 10.36 -11.98
CA SER A 441 19.99 11.32 -11.76
C SER A 441 19.09 10.97 -10.57
N ARG A 442 18.86 9.66 -10.30
CA ARG A 442 18.05 9.24 -9.16
C ARG A 442 18.70 9.61 -7.83
N VAL A 443 20.02 9.48 -7.74
CA VAL A 443 20.78 9.87 -6.54
C VAL A 443 20.84 11.39 -6.45
N ASP A 444 21.05 12.05 -7.58
CA ASP A 444 21.22 13.50 -7.67
C ASP A 444 19.96 14.28 -7.27
N ASP A 445 18.78 13.83 -7.69
CA ASP A 445 17.50 14.50 -7.45
C ASP A 445 16.80 14.08 -6.15
N TYR A 446 17.25 12.99 -5.50
CA TYR A 446 16.71 12.53 -4.22
C TYR A 446 16.78 13.61 -3.13
N VAL A 447 17.90 14.33 -3.02
CA VAL A 447 18.04 15.40 -2.01
C VAL A 447 17.13 16.60 -2.28
N ARG A 448 16.75 16.84 -3.54
CA ARG A 448 15.87 17.96 -3.92
C ARG A 448 14.43 17.68 -3.53
N THR A 449 13.97 16.46 -3.77
CA THR A 449 12.63 16.01 -3.36
C THR A 449 12.53 15.86 -1.83
N ALA A 450 13.60 15.42 -1.15
CA ALA A 450 13.69 15.44 0.30
C ALA A 450 13.64 16.87 0.89
N HIS A 451 14.32 17.84 0.28
CA HIS A 451 14.24 19.24 0.67
C HIS A 451 12.83 19.81 0.51
N TYR A 452 12.15 19.47 -0.58
CA TYR A 452 10.75 19.87 -0.80
C TYR A 452 9.81 19.31 0.27
N LEU A 453 9.98 18.04 0.67
CA LEU A 453 9.23 17.44 1.78
C LEU A 453 9.50 18.19 3.10
N ASP A 454 10.75 18.55 3.40
CA ASP A 454 11.13 19.33 4.58
C ASP A 454 10.41 20.70 4.63
N GLN A 455 10.41 21.44 3.52
CA GLN A 455 9.69 22.71 3.39
C GLN A 455 8.17 22.52 3.56
N SER A 456 7.61 21.45 3.00
CA SER A 456 6.19 21.13 3.11
C SER A 456 5.77 20.93 4.58
N LEU A 457 6.61 20.24 5.35
CA LEU A 457 6.41 20.05 6.78
C LEU A 457 6.58 21.34 7.58
N GLU A 458 7.53 22.20 7.23
CA GLU A 458 7.70 23.50 7.87
C GLU A 458 6.42 24.36 7.74
N GLN A 459 5.84 24.40 6.55
CA GLN A 459 4.58 25.10 6.29
C GLN A 459 3.42 24.49 7.10
N PHE A 460 3.33 23.15 7.12
CA PHE A 460 2.32 22.45 7.90
C PHE A 460 2.44 22.74 9.40
N PHE A 461 3.65 22.65 9.97
CA PHE A 461 3.87 22.99 11.39
C PHE A 461 3.59 24.46 11.70
N THR A 462 3.81 25.37 10.74
CA THR A 462 3.44 26.77 10.89
C THR A 462 1.92 26.93 11.03
N TYR A 463 1.14 26.24 10.21
CA TYR A 463 -0.31 26.16 10.37
C TYR A 463 -0.71 25.56 11.71
N LEU A 464 -0.17 24.38 12.07
CA LEU A 464 -0.50 23.69 13.33
C LEU A 464 -0.21 24.53 14.57
N LYS A 465 0.86 25.34 14.54
CA LYS A 465 1.17 26.30 15.62
C LYS A 465 0.13 27.42 15.70
N LYS A 466 -0.25 28.00 14.56
CA LYS A 466 -1.23 29.10 14.49
C LYS A 466 -2.65 28.66 14.82
N SER A 467 -3.06 27.45 14.42
CA SER A 467 -4.38 26.89 14.71
C SER A 467 -4.51 26.34 16.14
N GLY A 468 -3.40 26.28 16.89
CA GLY A 468 -3.35 25.78 18.27
C GLY A 468 -3.27 24.25 18.38
N ILE A 469 -3.28 23.51 17.27
CA ILE A 469 -3.16 22.04 17.26
C ILE A 469 -1.81 21.61 17.85
N TYR A 470 -0.72 22.27 17.46
CA TYR A 470 0.65 21.88 17.80
C TYR A 470 0.88 21.65 19.30
N GLN A 471 0.43 22.58 20.16
CA GLN A 471 0.70 22.49 21.60
C GLN A 471 -0.02 21.31 22.30
N ASN A 472 -1.10 20.82 21.69
CA ASN A 472 -1.89 19.72 22.22
C ASN A 472 -1.67 18.40 21.47
N SER A 473 -0.56 18.27 20.74
CA SER A 473 -0.24 17.08 19.95
C SER A 473 1.07 16.44 20.38
N MET A 474 1.21 15.14 20.16
CA MET A 474 2.47 14.44 19.96
C MET A 474 2.61 14.17 18.47
N PHE A 475 3.81 14.34 17.95
CA PHE A 475 4.14 14.03 16.56
C PHE A 475 5.02 12.79 16.54
N VAL A 476 4.64 11.82 15.70
CA VAL A 476 5.45 10.62 15.42
C VAL A 476 5.94 10.77 13.98
N ILE A 477 7.20 11.12 13.81
CA ILE A 477 7.79 11.42 12.50
C ILE A 477 8.76 10.30 12.17
N TYR A 478 8.56 9.61 11.06
CA TYR A 478 9.42 8.49 10.69
C TYR A 478 9.58 8.36 9.17
N GLY A 479 10.74 7.87 8.74
CA GLY A 479 10.93 7.40 7.37
C GLY A 479 10.49 5.94 7.25
N ASP A 480 9.86 5.57 6.15
CA ASP A 480 9.26 4.24 5.98
C ASP A 480 10.21 3.20 5.38
N HIS A 481 11.04 3.59 4.43
CA HIS A 481 12.06 2.71 3.87
C HIS A 481 13.16 3.47 3.14
N PHE A 482 14.16 2.72 2.68
CA PHE A 482 15.20 3.25 1.81
C PHE A 482 14.61 3.88 0.53
N GLY A 483 15.09 5.07 0.18
CA GLY A 483 14.86 5.68 -1.12
C GLY A 483 15.92 5.29 -2.16
N ILE A 484 17.19 5.26 -1.76
CA ILE A 484 18.28 4.84 -2.63
C ILE A 484 18.51 3.34 -2.50
N SER A 485 18.46 2.65 -3.64
CA SER A 485 18.63 1.20 -3.70
C SER A 485 20.09 0.77 -3.49
N ASN A 486 20.31 -0.48 -3.10
CA ASN A 486 21.67 -1.03 -2.97
C ASN A 486 22.51 -0.90 -4.25
N THR A 487 21.88 -0.91 -5.43
CA THR A 487 22.59 -0.73 -6.71
C THR A 487 23.05 0.70 -6.92
N ASP A 488 22.29 1.68 -6.43
CA ASP A 488 22.58 3.11 -6.58
C ASP A 488 23.44 3.67 -5.43
N ASN A 489 23.51 2.96 -4.29
CA ASN A 489 24.27 3.39 -3.11
C ASN A 489 25.76 3.66 -3.37
N LYS A 490 26.37 2.98 -4.35
CA LYS A 490 27.78 3.24 -4.72
C LYS A 490 28.00 4.63 -5.29
N ASP A 491 27.02 5.18 -6.00
CA ASP A 491 27.09 6.53 -6.54
C ASP A 491 26.92 7.57 -5.43
N LEU A 492 26.06 7.26 -4.45
CA LEU A 492 25.86 8.06 -3.23
C LEU A 492 27.09 8.09 -2.32
N ALA A 493 27.90 7.02 -2.28
CA ALA A 493 29.03 6.87 -1.36
C ALA A 493 29.95 8.10 -1.31
N LYS A 494 30.29 8.68 -2.47
CA LYS A 494 31.15 9.88 -2.54
C LYS A 494 30.53 11.08 -1.83
N ALA A 495 29.22 11.30 -1.99
CA ALA A 495 28.49 12.39 -1.35
C ALA A 495 28.45 12.23 0.18
N LEU A 496 28.59 11.00 0.68
CA LEU A 496 28.69 10.69 2.12
C LEU A 496 30.15 10.67 2.63
N GLY A 497 31.13 11.07 1.80
CA GLY A 497 32.55 11.03 2.17
C GLY A 497 33.13 9.62 2.28
N LYS A 498 32.51 8.63 1.65
CA LYS A 498 32.94 7.22 1.60
C LYS A 498 33.56 6.91 0.23
N ASP A 499 34.46 5.93 0.19
CA ASP A 499 35.06 5.45 -1.06
C ASP A 499 34.17 4.37 -1.71
N PRO A 500 33.59 4.60 -2.91
CA PRO A 500 32.80 3.62 -3.64
C PRO A 500 33.53 2.29 -3.89
N ALA A 501 34.86 2.29 -3.97
CA ALA A 501 35.66 1.09 -4.19
C ALA A 501 35.63 0.13 -2.98
N THR A 502 35.39 0.66 -1.78
CA THR A 502 35.30 -0.11 -0.53
C THR A 502 33.87 -0.40 -0.09
N TRP A 503 32.88 0.19 -0.77
CA TRP A 503 31.47 0.04 -0.47
C TRP A 503 31.00 -1.41 -0.63
N ASN A 504 30.46 -1.98 0.44
CA ASN A 504 30.07 -3.38 0.50
C ASN A 504 28.69 -3.58 1.15
N ASP A 505 28.31 -4.83 1.40
CA ASP A 505 26.99 -5.20 1.92
C ASP A 505 26.73 -4.64 3.32
N PHE A 506 27.77 -4.49 4.15
CA PHE A 506 27.66 -3.83 5.45
C PHE A 506 27.25 -2.37 5.29
N ASP A 507 27.87 -1.62 4.38
CA ASP A 507 27.50 -0.23 4.11
C ASP A 507 26.04 -0.14 3.63
N ASN A 508 25.62 -1.05 2.73
CA ASN A 508 24.22 -1.15 2.31
C ASN A 508 23.26 -1.40 3.48
N ALA A 509 23.63 -2.28 4.42
CA ALA A 509 22.84 -2.54 5.62
C ALA A 509 22.77 -1.31 6.53
N GLN A 510 23.87 -0.55 6.66
CA GLN A 510 23.87 0.68 7.46
C GLN A 510 22.98 1.78 6.85
N MET A 511 22.83 1.79 5.52
CA MET A 511 21.92 2.68 4.80
C MET A 511 20.43 2.35 5.00
N GLN A 512 20.09 1.23 5.63
CA GLN A 512 18.68 0.91 5.93
C GLN A 512 18.13 1.72 7.12
N ARG A 513 18.93 2.60 7.73
CA ARG A 513 18.46 3.52 8.76
C ARG A 513 17.49 4.56 8.20
N VAL A 514 16.39 4.76 8.90
CA VAL A 514 15.38 5.79 8.67
C VAL A 514 15.20 6.58 9.96
N PRO A 515 14.82 7.87 9.93
CA PRO A 515 14.63 8.62 11.15
C PRO A 515 13.39 8.11 11.90
N LEU A 516 13.42 8.24 13.23
CA LEU A 516 12.24 8.19 14.09
C LEU A 516 12.35 9.32 15.11
N MET A 517 11.28 10.08 15.28
CA MET A 517 11.18 11.19 16.23
C MET A 517 9.80 11.21 16.90
N PHE A 518 9.78 11.18 18.22
CA PHE A 518 8.61 11.52 19.04
C PHE A 518 8.74 12.95 19.54
N HIS A 519 8.12 13.89 18.84
CA HIS A 519 8.12 15.30 19.21
C HIS A 519 6.88 15.66 20.02
N ILE A 520 7.09 16.07 21.27
CA ILE A 520 6.02 16.34 22.25
C ILE A 520 6.20 17.78 22.78
N PRO A 521 5.54 18.79 22.20
CA PRO A 521 5.62 20.16 22.66
C PRO A 521 5.37 20.28 24.17
N GLY A 522 6.31 20.92 24.86
CA GLY A 522 6.33 21.06 26.31
C GLY A 522 7.20 20.01 27.04
N TYR A 523 7.54 18.89 26.41
CA TYR A 523 8.53 17.95 26.94
C TYR A 523 9.93 18.61 26.96
N LYS A 524 10.76 18.25 27.95
CA LYS A 524 12.06 18.91 28.21
C LYS A 524 13.23 17.95 28.36
N LYS A 525 12.97 16.65 28.27
CA LYS A 525 13.98 15.60 28.41
C LYS A 525 14.18 14.84 27.11
N GLY A 526 13.91 15.51 25.98
CA GLY A 526 14.19 14.99 24.66
C GLY A 526 15.69 14.92 24.42
N GLU A 527 16.12 13.84 23.79
CA GLU A 527 17.51 13.57 23.44
C GLU A 527 17.57 12.70 22.18
N ILE A 528 18.77 12.57 21.61
CA ILE A 528 19.04 11.59 20.56
C ILE A 528 19.38 10.28 21.29
N ASN A 529 18.46 9.34 21.22
CA ASN A 529 18.62 7.98 21.72
C ASN A 529 19.37 7.13 20.68
N HIS A 530 20.36 6.39 21.15
CA HIS A 530 21.26 5.57 20.35
C HIS A 530 20.93 4.07 20.38
N GLU A 531 19.88 3.68 21.09
CA GLU A 531 19.39 2.31 21.07
C GLU A 531 18.99 1.88 19.66
N TYR A 532 19.28 0.62 19.34
CA TYR A 532 18.95 0.04 18.05
C TYR A 532 17.51 -0.45 18.09
N GLY A 533 16.70 -0.03 17.12
CA GLY A 533 15.29 -0.43 17.03
C GLY A 533 14.78 -0.47 15.60
N GLY A 534 13.58 -1.02 15.42
CA GLY A 534 12.92 -1.16 14.13
C GLY A 534 11.47 -0.64 14.13
N GLU A 535 10.87 -0.55 12.95
CA GLU A 535 9.47 -0.14 12.78
C GLU A 535 8.48 -0.95 13.63
N ILE A 536 8.79 -2.21 13.92
CA ILE A 536 7.99 -3.08 14.78
C ILE A 536 7.86 -2.55 16.22
N ASP A 537 8.80 -1.73 16.67
CA ASP A 537 8.88 -1.18 18.03
C ASP A 537 8.08 0.14 18.20
N VAL A 538 7.57 0.73 17.11
CA VAL A 538 6.91 2.04 17.16
C VAL A 538 5.57 1.97 17.91
N LEU A 539 4.76 0.95 17.63
CA LEU A 539 3.44 0.81 18.25
C LEU A 539 3.50 0.66 19.78
N PRO A 540 4.28 -0.28 20.37
CA PRO A 540 4.40 -0.39 21.83
C PRO A 540 4.90 0.92 22.45
N THR A 541 5.91 1.56 21.85
CA THR A 541 6.44 2.85 22.30
C THR A 541 5.37 3.95 22.30
N LEU A 542 4.60 4.08 21.21
CA LEU A 542 3.53 5.05 21.07
C LEU A 542 2.44 4.83 22.12
N LEU A 543 1.98 3.60 22.31
CA LEU A 543 0.93 3.25 23.28
C LEU A 543 1.40 3.57 24.71
N HIS A 544 2.64 3.23 25.06
CA HIS A 544 3.23 3.57 26.35
C HIS A 544 3.33 5.09 26.57
N LEU A 545 3.76 5.86 25.57
CA LEU A 545 3.83 7.32 25.66
C LEU A 545 2.46 7.96 25.93
N VAL A 546 1.37 7.40 25.41
CA VAL A 546 -0.01 7.86 25.68
C VAL A 546 -0.66 7.19 26.90
N GLY A 547 0.08 6.32 27.59
CA GLY A 547 -0.31 5.73 28.87
C GLY A 547 -1.27 4.54 28.74
N ILE A 548 -1.21 3.81 27.62
CA ILE A 548 -1.88 2.53 27.43
C ILE A 548 -0.87 1.42 27.73
N ASN A 549 -1.24 0.46 28.58
CA ASN A 549 -0.46 -0.76 28.73
C ASN A 549 -0.88 -1.74 27.64
N ASP A 550 0.07 -2.18 26.83
CA ASP A 550 -0.18 -3.00 25.65
C ASP A 550 0.10 -4.50 25.86
N LYS A 551 0.41 -4.94 27.09
CA LYS A 551 0.81 -6.32 27.42
C LYS A 551 -0.13 -7.40 26.89
N ASP A 552 -1.43 -7.12 26.84
CA ASP A 552 -2.44 -8.10 26.41
C ASP A 552 -2.60 -8.12 24.88
N TYR A 553 -2.02 -7.18 24.13
CA TYR A 553 -2.03 -7.19 22.66
C TYR A 553 -0.88 -8.03 22.10
N ILE A 554 -1.05 -8.48 20.86
CA ILE A 554 -0.02 -9.25 20.15
C ILE A 554 0.89 -8.28 19.39
N HIS A 555 1.97 -7.84 20.05
CA HIS A 555 3.03 -7.05 19.42
C HIS A 555 4.35 -7.85 19.41
N PHE A 556 5.05 -7.80 18.28
CA PHE A 556 6.36 -8.45 18.11
C PHE A 556 7.54 -7.55 18.48
N GLY A 557 7.34 -6.24 18.50
CA GLY A 557 8.33 -5.27 18.95
C GLY A 557 8.19 -4.96 20.44
N THR A 558 9.10 -4.14 20.94
CA THR A 558 9.16 -3.69 22.33
C THR A 558 9.25 -2.18 22.44
N ASP A 559 8.84 -1.59 23.56
CA ASP A 559 8.95 -0.15 23.78
C ASP A 559 10.43 0.30 23.77
N LEU A 560 10.79 1.14 22.80
CA LEU A 560 12.14 1.72 22.60
C LEU A 560 12.64 2.56 23.78
N LEU A 561 11.74 2.95 24.69
CA LEU A 561 12.08 3.73 25.88
C LEU A 561 12.14 2.87 27.13
N SER A 562 11.79 1.59 27.02
CA SER A 562 11.87 0.62 28.11
C SER A 562 13.33 0.28 28.40
N PRO A 563 13.75 0.18 29.68
CA PRO A 563 15.06 -0.38 30.02
C PRO A 563 15.19 -1.87 29.68
N GLN A 564 14.10 -2.53 29.26
CA GLN A 564 14.04 -3.92 28.83
C GLN A 564 13.95 -4.06 27.30
N HIS A 565 14.08 -2.96 26.54
CA HIS A 565 14.04 -2.98 25.09
C HIS A 565 15.07 -3.95 24.50
N ASP A 566 14.63 -4.76 23.54
CA ASP A 566 15.51 -5.68 22.81
C ASP A 566 16.09 -5.00 21.57
N GLN A 567 17.40 -4.75 21.60
CA GLN A 567 18.12 -4.05 20.55
C GLN A 567 18.51 -4.93 19.34
N LEU A 568 17.82 -6.05 19.16
CA LEU A 568 17.94 -6.95 18.01
C LEU A 568 16.94 -6.55 16.92
N VAL A 569 17.44 -5.96 15.84
CA VAL A 569 16.59 -5.48 14.73
C VAL A 569 16.56 -6.49 13.60
N ALA A 570 15.37 -6.97 13.25
CA ALA A 570 15.18 -8.04 12.27
C ALA A 570 14.83 -7.47 10.88
N PHE A 571 15.66 -7.74 9.88
CA PHE A 571 15.27 -7.46 8.51
C PHE A 571 14.36 -8.57 7.98
N ARG A 572 13.44 -8.18 7.08
CA ARG A 572 12.42 -9.09 6.56
C ARG A 572 12.96 -10.35 5.90
N ASN A 573 14.17 -10.29 5.35
CA ASN A 573 14.85 -11.43 4.71
C ASN A 573 15.59 -12.35 5.70
N GLY A 574 15.53 -12.09 7.01
CA GLY A 574 16.19 -12.87 8.05
C GLY A 574 17.61 -12.41 8.41
N ASN A 575 18.12 -11.39 7.73
CA ASN A 575 19.30 -10.64 8.18
C ASN A 575 18.93 -9.83 9.44
N PHE A 576 19.93 -9.38 10.20
CA PHE A 576 19.67 -8.60 11.40
C PHE A 576 20.86 -7.76 11.84
N VAL A 577 20.57 -6.76 12.68
CA VAL A 577 21.55 -5.82 13.23
C VAL A 577 21.40 -5.77 14.75
N THR A 578 22.52 -5.65 15.46
CA THR A 578 22.61 -5.43 16.91
C THR A 578 23.58 -4.26 17.18
N PRO A 579 23.75 -3.78 18.43
CA PRO A 579 24.78 -2.80 18.74
C PRO A 579 26.22 -3.27 18.46
N LYS A 580 26.48 -4.59 18.48
CA LYS A 580 27.85 -5.14 18.38
C LYS A 580 28.19 -5.63 16.97
N TYR A 581 27.24 -6.26 16.29
CA TYR A 581 27.46 -6.92 15.01
C TYR A 581 26.23 -6.92 14.12
N THR A 582 26.45 -7.12 12.83
CA THR A 582 25.42 -7.27 11.79
C THR A 582 25.60 -8.62 11.12
N VAL A 583 24.51 -9.35 10.86
CA VAL A 583 24.55 -10.61 10.11
C VAL A 583 23.82 -10.45 8.78
N LEU A 584 24.56 -10.64 7.68
CA LEU A 584 24.04 -10.57 6.32
C LEU A 584 24.36 -11.86 5.59
N ASP A 585 23.34 -12.59 5.15
CA ASP A 585 23.46 -13.82 4.36
C ASP A 585 24.44 -14.84 4.99
N GLY A 586 24.39 -14.95 6.33
CA GLY A 586 25.23 -15.85 7.13
C GLY A 586 26.65 -15.36 7.42
N LYS A 587 27.04 -14.17 6.95
CA LYS A 587 28.32 -13.52 7.31
C LYS A 587 28.11 -12.56 8.47
N THR A 588 29.02 -12.57 9.43
CA THR A 588 28.98 -11.67 10.60
C THR A 588 29.97 -10.53 10.43
N TYR A 589 29.50 -9.30 10.57
CA TYR A 589 30.26 -8.07 10.47
C TYR A 589 30.37 -7.41 11.83
N ASN A 590 31.54 -6.89 12.19
CA ASN A 590 31.69 -6.06 13.38
C ASN A 590 31.15 -4.65 13.09
N ASN A 591 30.24 -4.13 13.92
CA ASN A 591 29.60 -2.84 13.64
C ASN A 591 30.53 -1.63 13.84
N GLN A 592 31.63 -1.77 14.58
CA GLN A 592 32.60 -0.70 14.78
C GLN A 592 33.56 -0.57 13.59
N THR A 593 33.97 -1.70 13.00
CA THR A 593 34.96 -1.71 11.91
C THR A 593 34.37 -1.92 10.52
N GLY A 594 33.17 -2.50 10.43
CA GLY A 594 32.56 -2.94 9.17
C GLY A 594 33.21 -4.19 8.57
N GLU A 595 34.17 -4.81 9.26
CA GLU A 595 34.88 -5.98 8.76
C GLU A 595 34.16 -7.28 9.08
N ILE A 596 34.31 -8.27 8.19
CA ILE A 596 33.82 -9.63 8.42
C ILE A 596 34.67 -10.28 9.51
N ILE A 597 33.99 -10.87 10.50
CA ILE A 597 34.61 -11.59 11.62
C ILE A 597 34.12 -13.04 11.69
N ASP A 598 34.97 -13.92 12.19
CA ASP A 598 34.58 -15.29 12.55
C ASP A 598 33.99 -15.28 13.97
N PRO A 599 32.68 -15.57 14.15
CA PRO A 599 32.03 -15.47 15.46
C PRO A 599 32.64 -16.43 16.50
N LYS A 600 33.23 -17.55 16.09
CA LYS A 600 33.91 -18.48 17.02
C LYS A 600 35.19 -17.86 17.55
N LYS A 601 35.99 -17.25 16.68
CA LYS A 601 37.24 -16.57 17.08
C LYS A 601 36.97 -15.33 17.92
N ALA A 602 35.89 -14.60 17.61
CA ALA A 602 35.46 -13.43 18.36
C ALA A 602 34.73 -13.78 19.69
N GLY A 603 34.46 -15.06 19.96
CA GLY A 603 33.81 -15.50 21.19
C GLY A 603 32.30 -15.19 21.28
N ILE A 604 31.66 -14.81 20.16
CA ILE A 604 30.26 -14.39 20.09
C ILE A 604 29.34 -15.40 19.37
N GLN A 605 29.85 -16.58 18.99
CA GLN A 605 29.09 -17.60 18.26
C GLN A 605 27.72 -17.92 18.90
N LYS A 606 27.67 -18.07 20.23
CA LYS A 606 26.43 -18.39 20.95
C LYS A 606 25.43 -17.23 20.94
N GLU A 607 25.92 -15.99 20.97
CA GLU A 607 25.09 -14.78 20.88
C GLU A 607 24.46 -14.71 19.48
N VAL A 608 25.29 -14.88 18.43
CA VAL A 608 24.83 -14.89 17.03
C VAL A 608 23.79 -15.98 16.77
N GLU A 609 24.01 -17.19 17.28
CA GLU A 609 23.04 -18.30 17.15
C GLU A 609 21.73 -18.03 17.88
N LYS A 610 21.79 -17.43 19.07
CA LYS A 610 20.60 -17.04 19.84
C LYS A 610 19.79 -16.00 19.06
N ASP A 611 20.45 -14.94 18.61
CA ASP A 611 19.80 -13.82 17.91
C ASP A 611 19.21 -14.28 16.57
N GLN A 612 19.95 -15.10 15.81
CA GLN A 612 19.43 -15.67 14.56
C GLN A 612 18.18 -16.54 14.79
N ASN A 613 18.14 -17.31 15.87
CA ASN A 613 16.98 -18.12 16.24
C ASN A 613 15.80 -17.24 16.66
N GLN A 614 16.06 -16.15 17.37
CA GLN A 614 15.03 -15.19 17.77
C GLN A 614 14.43 -14.50 16.54
N VAL A 615 15.24 -13.97 15.62
CA VAL A 615 14.80 -13.37 14.36
C VAL A 615 13.93 -14.34 13.56
N LYS A 616 14.41 -15.58 13.37
CA LYS A 616 13.66 -16.61 12.65
C LYS A 616 12.31 -16.91 13.32
N THR A 617 12.30 -16.98 14.65
CA THR A 617 11.09 -17.28 15.42
C THR A 617 10.10 -16.12 15.33
N ALA A 618 10.54 -14.88 15.52
CA ALA A 618 9.72 -13.67 15.42
C ALA A 618 9.03 -13.58 14.05
N LEU A 619 9.83 -13.65 12.97
CA LEU A 619 9.31 -13.54 11.61
C LEU A 619 8.35 -14.70 11.29
N SER A 620 8.71 -15.94 11.66
CA SER A 620 7.86 -17.12 11.40
C SER A 620 6.54 -17.08 12.16
N LEU A 621 6.54 -16.60 13.40
CA LEU A 621 5.32 -16.49 14.21
C LEU A 621 4.44 -15.33 13.74
N SER A 622 5.02 -14.21 13.31
CA SER A 622 4.27 -13.11 12.69
C SER A 622 3.64 -13.56 11.37
N ASP A 623 4.37 -14.34 10.56
CA ASP A 623 3.84 -14.93 9.31
C ASP A 623 2.69 -15.87 9.59
N LYS A 624 2.84 -16.75 10.57
CA LYS A 624 1.79 -17.66 11.01
C LYS A 624 0.56 -16.89 11.48
N LEU A 625 0.72 -15.88 12.34
CA LEU A 625 -0.35 -15.00 12.81
C LEU A 625 -1.15 -14.42 11.64
N ASN A 626 -0.45 -13.84 10.68
CA ASN A 626 -1.04 -13.13 9.55
C ASN A 626 -1.67 -14.08 8.53
N GLN A 627 -0.98 -15.13 8.10
CA GLN A 627 -1.46 -16.05 7.07
C GLN A 627 -2.64 -16.91 7.56
N GLU A 628 -2.61 -17.35 8.82
CA GLU A 628 -3.67 -18.16 9.42
C GLU A 628 -4.83 -17.31 9.99
N ASN A 629 -4.70 -15.98 10.00
CA ASN A 629 -5.65 -15.03 10.59
C ASN A 629 -5.98 -15.38 12.05
N LEU A 630 -4.92 -15.54 12.86
CA LEU A 630 -5.03 -16.10 14.22
C LEU A 630 -5.70 -15.17 15.24
N LEU A 631 -5.67 -13.85 15.02
CA LEU A 631 -6.32 -12.88 15.93
C LEU A 631 -7.85 -13.04 15.98
N ARG A 632 -8.47 -13.74 15.02
CA ARG A 632 -9.90 -14.11 15.13
C ARG A 632 -10.21 -15.03 16.32
N PHE A 633 -9.18 -15.66 16.89
CA PHE A 633 -9.26 -16.55 18.05
C PHE A 633 -8.78 -15.90 19.35
N TYR A 634 -8.30 -14.64 19.31
CA TYR A 634 -7.76 -13.96 20.47
C TYR A 634 -8.15 -12.48 20.48
N VAL A 635 -8.93 -12.10 21.48
CA VAL A 635 -9.41 -10.74 21.69
C VAL A 635 -9.12 -10.38 23.16
N PRO A 636 -8.29 -9.35 23.42
CA PRO A 636 -8.04 -8.89 24.79
C PRO A 636 -9.33 -8.43 25.49
N ASP A 637 -9.42 -8.59 26.81
CA ASP A 637 -10.65 -8.31 27.59
C ASP A 637 -11.16 -6.86 27.43
N ASN A 638 -10.25 -5.91 27.23
CA ASN A 638 -10.53 -4.49 27.05
C ASN A 638 -10.62 -4.06 25.57
N PHE A 639 -10.67 -5.00 24.64
CA PHE A 639 -10.74 -4.74 23.21
C PHE A 639 -11.93 -5.46 22.58
N LYS A 640 -12.58 -4.79 21.64
CA LYS A 640 -13.62 -5.40 20.80
C LYS A 640 -13.12 -5.46 19.37
N THR A 641 -13.32 -6.62 18.75
CA THR A 641 -13.03 -6.81 17.34
C THR A 641 -13.77 -5.80 16.47
N ILE A 642 -13.05 -5.23 15.52
CA ILE A 642 -13.59 -4.29 14.54
C ILE A 642 -14.58 -4.99 13.61
N ASP A 643 -15.69 -4.32 13.31
CA ASP A 643 -16.63 -4.70 12.25
C ASP A 643 -16.41 -3.77 11.05
N PRO A 644 -15.68 -4.21 10.01
CA PRO A 644 -15.29 -3.36 8.88
C PRO A 644 -16.49 -2.78 8.13
N LYS A 645 -17.68 -3.38 8.26
CA LYS A 645 -18.90 -2.92 7.58
C LYS A 645 -19.45 -1.61 8.14
N LYS A 646 -19.01 -1.20 9.32
CA LYS A 646 -19.41 0.08 9.95
C LYS A 646 -18.61 1.26 9.43
N TYR A 647 -17.60 1.01 8.62
CA TYR A 647 -16.68 2.02 8.11
C TYR A 647 -16.96 2.27 6.63
N ASP A 648 -17.28 3.52 6.33
CA ASP A 648 -17.44 4.05 4.99
C ASP A 648 -16.66 5.37 4.92
N TYR A 649 -15.84 5.49 3.89
CA TYR A 649 -14.96 6.65 3.65
C TYR A 649 -15.54 7.59 2.61
N LYS A 650 -16.82 7.40 2.24
CA LYS A 650 -17.57 8.33 1.42
C LYS A 650 -18.13 9.46 2.27
N ASN A 651 -17.96 10.69 1.82
CA ASN A 651 -18.50 11.89 2.47
C ASN A 651 -17.99 12.08 3.92
N ASP A 652 -16.72 11.75 4.17
CA ASP A 652 -16.09 11.90 5.50
C ASP A 652 -16.11 13.36 5.96
N ALA A 653 -16.00 14.31 5.04
CA ALA A 653 -16.10 15.74 5.34
C ALA A 653 -17.48 16.09 5.94
N GLU A 654 -18.56 15.72 5.25
CA GLU A 654 -19.94 15.96 5.67
C GLU A 654 -20.29 15.20 6.95
N LYS A 655 -19.75 13.98 7.10
CA LYS A 655 -19.88 13.18 8.32
C LYS A 655 -19.31 13.92 9.53
N ASN A 656 -18.10 14.47 9.41
CA ASN A 656 -17.45 15.21 10.50
C ASN A 656 -18.20 16.50 10.84
N GLU A 657 -18.64 17.28 9.84
CA GLU A 657 -19.50 18.45 10.10
C GLU A 657 -20.79 18.09 10.84
N THR A 658 -21.39 16.95 10.49
CA THR A 658 -22.62 16.48 11.13
C THR A 658 -22.36 16.12 12.59
N ILE A 659 -21.24 15.45 12.90
CA ILE A 659 -20.82 15.14 14.27
C ILE A 659 -20.62 16.43 15.08
N GLU A 660 -19.98 17.45 14.51
CA GLU A 660 -19.80 18.75 15.17
C GLU A 660 -21.14 19.40 15.51
N LYS A 661 -22.06 19.46 14.54
CA LYS A 661 -23.42 20.01 14.73
C LYS A 661 -24.19 19.26 15.81
N GLN A 662 -24.09 17.92 15.84
CA GLN A 662 -24.72 17.08 16.86
C GLN A 662 -24.13 17.31 18.26
N LYS A 663 -22.82 17.50 18.36
CA LYS A 663 -22.15 17.76 19.63
C LYS A 663 -22.35 19.19 20.14
N GLY A 664 -22.58 20.15 19.23
CA GLY A 664 -22.79 21.56 19.57
C GLY A 664 -21.67 22.11 20.46
N SER A 665 -22.01 22.66 21.62
CA SER A 665 -21.05 23.20 22.60
C SER A 665 -20.09 22.15 23.19
N LYS A 666 -20.38 20.85 23.02
CA LYS A 666 -19.49 19.75 23.43
C LYS A 666 -18.52 19.31 22.33
N SER A 667 -18.59 19.92 21.14
CA SER A 667 -17.66 19.62 20.06
C SER A 667 -16.24 20.03 20.47
N THR A 668 -15.29 19.14 20.19
CA THR A 668 -13.88 19.30 20.56
C THR A 668 -12.99 19.65 19.38
N SER A 669 -13.56 19.73 18.17
CA SER A 669 -12.86 20.09 16.96
C SER A 669 -12.30 21.51 17.04
N VAL A 670 -11.25 21.76 16.27
CA VAL A 670 -10.60 23.08 16.21
C VAL A 670 -11.56 24.10 15.62
N TYR A 671 -12.29 23.73 14.57
CA TYR A 671 -13.33 24.58 13.96
C TYR A 671 -14.37 25.04 14.98
N SER A 672 -14.91 24.11 15.78
CA SER A 672 -15.91 24.43 16.80
C SER A 672 -15.33 25.30 17.92
N LYS A 673 -14.11 24.99 18.39
CA LYS A 673 -13.40 25.79 19.40
C LYS A 673 -13.02 27.18 18.91
N ASN A 674 -12.85 27.37 17.60
CA ASN A 674 -12.59 28.65 16.96
C ASN A 674 -13.89 29.43 16.63
N GLY A 675 -15.00 29.15 17.32
CA GLY A 675 -16.26 29.86 17.14
C GLY A 675 -16.93 29.57 15.80
N ASN A 676 -16.83 28.33 15.31
CA ASN A 676 -17.34 27.86 14.02
C ASN A 676 -16.77 28.67 12.83
N LYS A 677 -15.47 28.95 12.89
CA LYS A 677 -14.74 29.62 11.81
C LYS A 677 -13.57 28.76 11.41
N THR A 678 -13.36 28.64 10.10
CA THR A 678 -12.21 27.93 9.56
C THR A 678 -10.92 28.58 10.05
N THR A 679 -9.92 27.74 10.27
CA THR A 679 -8.53 28.09 10.55
C THR A 679 -7.64 27.89 9.33
N THR A 680 -8.16 27.36 8.22
CA THR A 680 -7.42 27.12 6.96
C THR A 680 -6.72 28.38 6.42
N ASN A 681 -7.30 29.56 6.64
CA ASN A 681 -6.70 30.85 6.30
C ASN A 681 -5.43 31.21 7.12
N LEU A 682 -5.11 30.43 8.16
CA LEU A 682 -3.87 30.56 8.92
C LEU A 682 -2.70 29.81 8.26
N TYR A 683 -2.98 28.94 7.28
CA TYR A 683 -1.94 28.28 6.50
C TYR A 683 -1.09 29.33 5.78
N PRO A 684 0.24 29.19 5.75
CA PRO A 684 1.10 30.12 5.01
C PRO A 684 0.63 30.24 3.55
N ALA A 685 0.52 31.47 3.05
CA ALA A 685 0.36 31.68 1.61
C ALA A 685 1.62 31.15 0.91
N GLU A 686 1.47 30.62 -0.30
CA GLU A 686 2.62 30.39 -1.18
C GLU A 686 3.25 31.76 -1.44
N THR A 687 4.34 32.05 -0.74
CA THR A 687 5.24 33.12 -1.16
C THR A 687 5.93 32.61 -2.41
N ASP A 688 5.87 33.36 -3.50
CA ASP A 688 6.74 33.12 -4.66
C ASP A 688 8.18 33.00 -4.16
N GLU A 689 8.72 31.77 -4.08
CA GLU A 689 10.07 31.47 -3.59
C GLU A 689 11.17 31.94 -4.58
N ASN A 690 10.87 32.96 -5.39
CA ASN A 690 11.72 33.54 -6.44
C ASN A 690 12.47 34.81 -5.98
N ASN A 691 12.71 35.02 -4.68
CA ASN A 691 13.54 36.13 -4.19
C ASN A 691 14.80 35.65 -3.48
#